data_AF-A0A0F5J5J8-F1
#
_entry.id   AF-A0A0F5J5J8-F1
#
_cell.length_a   1.000
_cell.length_b   1.000
_cell.length_c   1.000
_cell.angle_alpha   90.00
_cell.angle_beta   90.00
_cell.angle_gamma   90.00
#
_symmetry.space_group_name_H-M   'P 1'
#
loop_
_entity.id
_entity.type
_entity.pdbx_description
1 polymer ?
#
loop_
_entity_poly.entity_id
_entity_poly.type
_entity_poly.pdbx_seq_one_letter_code
_entity_poly.pdbx_strand_id
1 'polypeptide(L)'
;MRRIGILICLLAGIALFAGAESLQLKGLTCEYVENPLGVDALNPVLGWQLESQARNQLQSAYEIQVALKEDDLRNGKGLVWKSGKVNSRQNVNIVYSGRKLKPFTRYYWRVRAYDREGEVSAWSEPAFWETSMLSPADWKAVWIGDGSKAPEKEEDFYKDDPSPLFRKTFRPAKTVQEARLYIAGIGYYEASLNGKRIGNHVLDPGWTNYGKQILYSTYDVTPLIGSGENAIGVMLGNGYYNPLPMRIFKPLREYLTIGRPCLKAQLRIRYTDGSVETICTDESWKTTTGPVMRNNVYLGEQYDARNEISGWNTCPFDDSRWKQAVPVADAPAGQLTAQMQPPIREIEVINPVRMTETRPGEFVFDMGQNFAGVARIRVRGEKGSTVRIRYGEDIYSDGSLNVMTSVAGQQKRVWDADWETAGQPQTAWQEDVYTLKGEGEEIWSPRFTFHGFRYVEITGWPGRPSLSDVEGIRLSADLQRTGSFECSDPMLNRLDKVLDYTFRSNLFSVQSDCPAREKFGYGGDIVGTARTFCWFYDMENFYRKALHDFANDQRPEGGMTETAPYNGIADMGLGNDSGPIGWQLAFAFMQKQLYEYYGDLRTIKAFYPTLRKQVEFLRSKAKENRIGTCINDHESLEERVPALFATAHYYHHVILLAEFASLTGRPKDAQEYSLLAADIKESFIKEFVKPGTGEVANATQAAQAFALFYDLIPESEKEAVFAVFLKAIGKWDGHIASGIFGVPAILEVLRQNNRNDIAYEMVTKKDFPGWGHMLESGATTLWETWKYSDNVYSQNHPMFGSVGEWFYQSLAGINPMAPGFSKIRIKPQPAGDLTWVNCTYRSVNGPIVSNWKKEGNTFELRVTIPVNATASICLPSSTGSEITESGRPLDTVQDVKAAGFADGFYCVEVGSGDYVFVVRDI
;
A
#
# COMPACT_ATOMS: atom_id res chain seq x y z
N MET A 1 -60.67 -18.56 -57.65
CA MET A 1 -59.19 -18.57 -57.71
C MET A 1 -58.71 -17.48 -56.77
N ARG A 2 -58.47 -17.76 -55.48
CA ARG A 2 -57.29 -18.41 -54.87
C ARG A 2 -55.99 -17.62 -55.09
N ARG A 3 -55.37 -17.28 -53.96
CA ARG A 3 -54.01 -16.76 -53.72
C ARG A 3 -53.85 -15.25 -53.89
N ILE A 4 -53.96 -14.53 -52.78
CA ILE A 4 -53.08 -13.43 -52.29
C ILE A 4 -53.78 -12.93 -51.01
N GLY A 5 -53.35 -13.41 -49.85
CA GLY A 5 -54.02 -13.09 -48.58
C GLY A 5 -53.43 -13.72 -47.32
N ILE A 6 -52.30 -14.43 -47.41
CA ILE A 6 -51.61 -15.04 -46.25
C ILE A 6 -50.09 -14.90 -46.40
N LEU A 7 -49.58 -13.74 -46.82
CA LEU A 7 -48.12 -13.52 -46.88
C LEU A 7 -47.66 -12.07 -46.56
N ILE A 8 -48.51 -11.25 -45.94
CA ILE A 8 -48.13 -9.90 -45.48
C ILE A 8 -48.42 -9.69 -43.97
N CYS A 9 -49.06 -10.65 -43.27
CA CYS A 9 -49.18 -10.64 -41.80
C CYS A 9 -48.21 -11.60 -41.08
N LEU A 10 -47.23 -12.17 -41.78
CA LEU A 10 -46.21 -13.07 -41.21
C LEU A 10 -44.78 -12.49 -41.26
N LEU A 11 -44.66 -11.19 -41.54
CA LEU A 11 -43.40 -10.43 -41.50
C LEU A 11 -43.45 -9.22 -40.54
N ALA A 12 -44.51 -9.10 -39.73
CA ALA A 12 -44.65 -8.09 -38.66
C ALA A 12 -44.70 -8.74 -37.26
N GLY A 13 -44.09 -9.91 -37.12
CA GLY A 13 -44.09 -10.72 -35.90
C GLY A 13 -42.71 -11.26 -35.52
N ILE A 14 -41.62 -10.71 -36.09
CA ILE A 14 -40.32 -10.77 -35.41
C ILE A 14 -40.35 -9.59 -34.46
N ALA A 15 -40.98 -9.82 -33.31
CA ALA A 15 -40.69 -9.02 -32.14
C ALA A 15 -39.17 -8.93 -32.03
N LEU A 16 -38.68 -7.71 -31.86
CA LEU A 16 -37.40 -7.45 -31.23
C LEU A 16 -37.41 -8.18 -29.89
N PHE A 17 -37.08 -9.47 -29.89
CA PHE A 17 -36.37 -10.06 -28.78
C PHE A 17 -34.98 -9.43 -28.84
N ALA A 18 -34.88 -8.19 -28.31
CA ALA A 18 -33.65 -7.78 -27.69
C ALA A 18 -33.39 -8.84 -26.63
N GLY A 19 -32.60 -9.86 -26.97
CA GLY A 19 -32.18 -10.87 -26.01
C GLY A 19 -31.59 -10.12 -24.84
N ALA A 20 -32.08 -10.40 -23.63
CA ALA A 20 -31.52 -9.83 -22.42
C ALA A 20 -30.00 -9.99 -22.51
N GLU A 21 -29.29 -8.86 -22.49
CA GLU A 21 -27.85 -8.87 -22.71
C GLU A 21 -27.21 -9.63 -21.56
N SER A 22 -26.61 -10.77 -21.87
CA SER A 22 -26.14 -11.70 -20.85
C SER A 22 -25.00 -11.08 -20.04
N LEU A 23 -24.94 -11.40 -18.74
CA LEU A 23 -23.84 -11.00 -17.87
C LEU A 23 -22.50 -11.35 -18.51
N GLN A 24 -21.55 -10.42 -18.48
CA GLN A 24 -20.15 -10.66 -18.86
C GLN A 24 -19.28 -10.72 -17.62
N LEU A 25 -18.28 -11.62 -17.62
CA LEU A 25 -17.35 -11.79 -16.52
C LEU A 25 -15.95 -11.32 -16.95
N LYS A 26 -15.32 -10.48 -16.14
CA LYS A 26 -13.96 -9.94 -16.37
C LYS A 26 -13.20 -9.83 -15.05
N GLY A 27 -11.92 -9.45 -15.11
CA GLY A 27 -11.08 -9.20 -13.93
C GLY A 27 -10.99 -10.42 -13.03
N LEU A 28 -10.72 -11.59 -13.61
CA LEU A 28 -10.59 -12.84 -12.86
C LEU A 28 -9.30 -12.82 -12.04
N THR A 29 -9.42 -12.95 -10.73
CA THR A 29 -8.29 -12.92 -9.81
C THR A 29 -8.19 -14.21 -8.99
N CYS A 30 -6.95 -14.55 -8.63
CA CYS A 30 -6.62 -15.55 -7.62
C CYS A 30 -5.74 -14.86 -6.57
N GLU A 31 -6.12 -14.92 -5.28
CA GLU A 31 -5.49 -14.10 -4.22
C GLU A 31 -5.36 -12.61 -4.63
N TYR A 32 -6.43 -12.06 -5.22
CA TYR A 32 -6.54 -10.67 -5.68
C TYR A 32 -5.55 -10.24 -6.77
N VAL A 33 -4.82 -11.18 -7.36
CA VAL A 33 -3.91 -10.92 -8.48
C VAL A 33 -4.45 -11.61 -9.72
N GLU A 34 -4.32 -10.97 -10.88
CA GLU A 34 -4.61 -11.61 -12.16
C GLU A 34 -3.49 -12.58 -12.53
N ASN A 35 -3.85 -13.83 -12.85
CA ASN A 35 -2.91 -14.84 -13.33
C ASN A 35 -1.61 -15.00 -12.51
N PRO A 36 -1.69 -15.09 -11.16
CA PRO A 36 -0.49 -15.04 -10.32
C PRO A 36 0.40 -16.25 -10.52
N LEU A 37 1.71 -15.98 -10.49
CA LEU A 37 2.76 -16.98 -10.40
C LEU A 37 3.25 -17.07 -8.96
N GLY A 38 3.45 -18.29 -8.46
CA GLY A 38 4.09 -18.51 -7.17
C GLY A 38 3.13 -18.52 -5.98
N VAL A 39 1.85 -18.89 -6.16
CA VAL A 39 0.88 -18.95 -5.05
C VAL A 39 1.22 -20.11 -4.12
N ASP A 40 1.43 -19.84 -2.83
CA ASP A 40 1.67 -20.86 -1.79
C ASP A 40 0.46 -21.14 -0.88
N ALA A 41 -0.65 -20.43 -1.09
CA ALA A 41 -1.92 -20.70 -0.44
C ALA A 41 -2.44 -22.10 -0.78
N LEU A 42 -2.70 -22.92 0.24
CA LEU A 42 -3.22 -24.28 0.07
C LEU A 42 -4.67 -24.30 -0.45
N ASN A 43 -5.44 -23.28 -0.10
CA ASN A 43 -6.82 -23.07 -0.56
C ASN A 43 -6.95 -21.60 -1.01
N PRO A 44 -6.46 -21.27 -2.22
CA PRO A 44 -6.49 -19.90 -2.69
C PRO A 44 -7.93 -19.43 -2.89
N VAL A 45 -8.16 -18.11 -2.83
CA VAL A 45 -9.45 -17.52 -3.18
C VAL A 45 -9.49 -17.02 -4.61
N LEU A 46 -10.68 -17.12 -5.19
CA LEU A 46 -11.00 -16.65 -6.52
C LEU A 46 -11.96 -15.46 -6.45
N GLY A 47 -11.81 -14.52 -7.40
CA GLY A 47 -12.68 -13.36 -7.55
C GLY A 47 -12.95 -13.03 -9.01
N TRP A 48 -14.06 -12.37 -9.29
CA TRP A 48 -14.42 -11.88 -10.62
C TRP A 48 -15.35 -10.66 -10.55
N GLN A 49 -15.28 -9.83 -11.58
CA GLN A 49 -16.17 -8.71 -11.81
C GLN A 49 -17.25 -9.08 -12.83
N LEU A 50 -18.39 -8.41 -12.72
CA LEU A 50 -19.57 -8.61 -13.55
C LEU A 50 -19.89 -7.32 -14.31
N GLU A 51 -20.24 -7.43 -15.59
CA GLU A 51 -20.63 -6.31 -16.43
C GLU A 51 -21.96 -6.60 -17.14
N SER A 52 -22.77 -5.54 -17.31
CA SER A 52 -23.99 -5.55 -18.10
C SER A 52 -24.37 -4.11 -18.47
N GLN A 53 -24.99 -3.91 -19.63
CA GLN A 53 -25.62 -2.61 -19.97
C GLN A 53 -27.02 -2.49 -19.35
N ALA A 54 -27.62 -3.59 -18.89
CA ALA A 54 -28.92 -3.57 -18.25
C ALA A 54 -28.80 -3.10 -16.79
N ARG A 55 -29.74 -2.26 -16.37
CA ARG A 55 -29.85 -1.82 -14.97
C ARG A 55 -30.36 -2.93 -14.05
N ASN A 56 -30.08 -2.77 -12.76
CA ASN A 56 -30.53 -3.64 -11.67
C ASN A 56 -30.13 -5.11 -11.85
N GLN A 57 -28.99 -5.35 -12.50
CA GLN A 57 -28.41 -6.68 -12.66
C GLN A 57 -27.62 -7.11 -11.42
N LEU A 58 -27.69 -8.40 -11.12
CA LEU A 58 -27.03 -9.03 -9.98
C LEU A 58 -26.72 -10.50 -10.29
N GLN A 59 -25.77 -11.07 -9.56
CA GLN A 59 -25.52 -12.50 -9.61
C GLN A 59 -26.47 -13.23 -8.65
N SER A 60 -27.23 -14.20 -9.13
CA SER A 60 -28.05 -15.10 -8.30
C SER A 60 -27.31 -16.40 -7.94
N ALA A 61 -26.43 -16.86 -8.83
CA ALA A 61 -25.62 -18.05 -8.66
C ALA A 61 -24.35 -18.00 -9.52
N TYR A 62 -23.41 -18.91 -9.27
CA TYR A 62 -22.21 -19.08 -10.11
C TYR A 62 -21.85 -20.56 -10.31
N GLU A 63 -21.01 -20.83 -11.31
CA GLU A 63 -20.30 -22.10 -11.49
C GLU A 63 -18.83 -21.87 -11.80
N ILE A 64 -17.95 -22.63 -11.16
CA ILE A 64 -16.51 -22.62 -11.39
C ILE A 64 -16.04 -23.99 -11.89
N GLN A 65 -15.13 -23.97 -12.84
CA GLN A 65 -14.38 -25.14 -13.29
C GLN A 65 -12.88 -24.88 -13.19
N VAL A 66 -12.13 -25.91 -12.80
CA VAL A 66 -10.66 -25.87 -12.76
C VAL A 66 -10.11 -27.14 -13.40
N ALA A 67 -9.08 -27.00 -14.23
CA ALA A 67 -8.35 -28.10 -14.86
C ALA A 67 -6.84 -27.84 -14.87
N LEU A 68 -6.06 -28.89 -15.17
CA LEU A 68 -4.59 -28.79 -15.30
C LEU A 68 -4.14 -28.39 -16.71
N LYS A 69 -5.05 -28.44 -17.69
CA LYS A 69 -4.81 -28.03 -19.07
C LYS A 69 -5.94 -27.12 -19.51
N GLU A 70 -5.61 -26.09 -20.27
CA GLU A 70 -6.60 -25.14 -20.78
C GLU A 70 -7.60 -25.81 -21.73
N ASP A 71 -7.14 -26.69 -22.62
CA ASP A 71 -8.03 -27.43 -23.54
C ASP A 71 -9.02 -28.34 -22.79
N ASP A 72 -8.56 -29.00 -21.73
CA ASP A 72 -9.42 -29.81 -20.87
C ASP A 72 -10.48 -28.94 -20.19
N LEU A 73 -10.07 -27.77 -19.68
CA LEU A 73 -10.98 -26.78 -19.11
C LEU A 73 -12.03 -26.33 -20.13
N ARG A 74 -11.61 -25.90 -21.32
CA ARG A 74 -12.51 -25.41 -22.38
C ARG A 74 -13.55 -26.46 -22.77
N ASN A 75 -13.13 -27.73 -22.85
CA ASN A 75 -13.98 -28.87 -23.16
C ASN A 75 -14.75 -29.46 -21.96
N GLY A 76 -14.54 -28.95 -20.74
CA GLY A 76 -15.16 -29.47 -19.52
C GLY A 76 -14.72 -30.89 -19.15
N LYS A 77 -13.53 -31.32 -19.58
CA LYS A 77 -12.93 -32.63 -19.32
C LYS A 77 -11.79 -32.51 -18.30
N GLY A 78 -11.38 -33.62 -17.69
CA GLY A 78 -10.19 -33.64 -16.82
C GLY A 78 -10.24 -32.67 -15.63
N LEU A 79 -11.43 -32.23 -15.21
CA LEU A 79 -11.58 -31.20 -14.19
C LEU A 79 -11.07 -31.69 -12.83
N VAL A 80 -10.23 -30.87 -12.19
CA VAL A 80 -9.78 -31.07 -10.81
C VAL A 80 -10.72 -30.43 -9.80
N TRP A 81 -11.57 -29.51 -10.24
CA TRP A 81 -12.68 -28.97 -9.47
C TRP A 81 -13.85 -28.58 -10.38
N LYS A 82 -15.06 -28.81 -9.88
CA LYS A 82 -16.32 -28.31 -10.42
C LYS A 82 -17.20 -27.95 -9.22
N SER A 83 -17.60 -26.69 -9.09
CA SER A 83 -18.47 -26.28 -7.98
C SER A 83 -19.92 -26.76 -8.16
N GLY A 84 -20.35 -26.98 -9.41
CA GLY A 84 -21.78 -27.00 -9.75
C GLY A 84 -22.41 -25.61 -9.55
N LYS A 85 -23.71 -25.50 -9.81
CA LYS A 85 -24.45 -24.24 -9.58
C LYS A 85 -24.52 -23.95 -8.10
N VAL A 86 -23.82 -22.92 -7.64
CA VAL A 86 -23.85 -22.45 -6.26
C VAL A 86 -24.77 -21.24 -6.17
N ASN A 87 -25.88 -21.35 -5.44
CA ASN A 87 -26.83 -20.26 -5.24
C ASN A 87 -26.25 -19.23 -4.25
N SER A 88 -25.43 -18.32 -4.75
CA SER A 88 -24.76 -17.27 -3.98
C SER A 88 -24.50 -16.05 -4.84
N ARG A 89 -24.66 -14.88 -4.22
CA ARG A 89 -24.28 -13.58 -4.80
C ARG A 89 -22.80 -13.28 -4.67
N GLN A 90 -22.05 -14.06 -3.89
CA GLN A 90 -20.64 -13.81 -3.65
C GLN A 90 -19.83 -14.00 -4.94
N ASN A 91 -19.00 -13.01 -5.28
CA ASN A 91 -18.14 -12.99 -6.47
C ASN A 91 -16.65 -12.73 -6.15
N VAL A 92 -16.33 -12.54 -4.87
CA VAL A 92 -14.96 -12.35 -4.34
C VAL A 92 -14.74 -13.27 -3.15
N ASN A 93 -13.50 -13.57 -2.78
CA ASN A 93 -13.18 -14.47 -1.66
C ASN A 93 -13.77 -15.89 -1.78
N ILE A 94 -13.90 -16.41 -3.00
CA ILE A 94 -14.42 -17.78 -3.21
C ILE A 94 -13.30 -18.78 -3.01
N VAL A 95 -13.32 -19.47 -1.87
CA VAL A 95 -12.28 -20.43 -1.50
C VAL A 95 -12.30 -21.65 -2.43
N TYR A 96 -11.16 -21.93 -3.07
CA TYR A 96 -10.96 -23.15 -3.83
C TYR A 96 -11.27 -24.37 -2.96
N SER A 97 -12.22 -25.20 -3.43
CA SER A 97 -12.70 -26.39 -2.71
C SER A 97 -12.55 -27.68 -3.53
N GLY A 98 -11.57 -27.69 -4.43
CA GLY A 98 -11.28 -28.83 -5.29
C GLY A 98 -10.33 -29.85 -4.70
N ARG A 99 -9.74 -30.66 -5.57
CA ARG A 99 -8.67 -31.61 -5.17
C ARG A 99 -7.48 -30.87 -4.57
N LYS A 100 -6.80 -31.48 -3.60
CA LYS A 100 -5.58 -30.92 -2.99
C LYS A 100 -4.59 -30.43 -4.05
N LEU A 101 -4.15 -29.19 -3.89
CA LEU A 101 -3.18 -28.58 -4.80
C LEU A 101 -1.82 -29.28 -4.71
N LYS A 102 -1.12 -29.32 -5.84
CA LYS A 102 0.24 -29.83 -5.98
C LYS A 102 1.19 -28.65 -6.12
N PRO A 103 2.43 -28.74 -5.63
CA PRO A 103 3.41 -27.68 -5.84
C PRO A 103 3.80 -27.61 -7.33
N PHE A 104 4.29 -26.44 -7.77
CA PHE A 104 4.83 -26.23 -9.12
C PHE A 104 3.86 -26.60 -10.24
N THR A 105 2.57 -26.27 -10.06
CA THR A 105 1.49 -26.72 -10.93
C THR A 105 0.63 -25.52 -11.32
N ARG A 106 0.45 -25.33 -12.63
CA ARG A 106 -0.52 -24.37 -13.17
C ARG A 106 -1.92 -24.98 -13.16
N TYR A 107 -2.87 -24.19 -12.66
CA TYR A 107 -4.29 -24.49 -12.64
C TYR A 107 -5.01 -23.47 -13.49
N TYR A 108 -5.68 -23.93 -14.55
CA TYR A 108 -6.54 -23.10 -15.38
C TYR A 108 -7.95 -23.15 -14.82
N TRP A 109 -8.62 -22.01 -14.76
CA TRP A 109 -9.98 -21.91 -14.25
C TRP A 109 -10.83 -20.95 -15.06
N ARG A 110 -12.14 -21.16 -15.00
CA ARG A 110 -13.14 -20.28 -15.60
C ARG A 110 -14.39 -20.26 -14.72
N VAL A 111 -15.15 -19.19 -14.83
CA VAL A 111 -16.39 -18.99 -14.08
C VAL A 111 -17.51 -18.56 -15.02
N ARG A 112 -18.74 -18.90 -14.69
CA ARG A 112 -19.95 -18.31 -15.27
C ARG A 112 -20.92 -17.96 -14.17
N ALA A 113 -21.77 -16.97 -14.40
CA ALA A 113 -22.75 -16.46 -13.46
C ALA A 113 -24.18 -16.69 -13.98
N TYR A 114 -25.13 -16.63 -13.07
CA TYR A 114 -26.55 -16.54 -13.38
C TYR A 114 -27.05 -15.17 -12.98
N ASP A 115 -27.81 -14.52 -13.84
CA ASP A 115 -28.37 -13.21 -13.58
C ASP A 115 -29.57 -13.25 -12.61
N ARG A 116 -30.25 -12.12 -12.43
CA ARG A 116 -31.40 -12.00 -11.53
C ARG A 116 -32.62 -12.81 -12.00
N GLU A 117 -32.79 -13.00 -13.31
CA GLU A 117 -33.83 -13.84 -13.91
C GLU A 117 -33.47 -15.33 -13.88
N GLY A 118 -32.22 -15.65 -13.58
CA GLY A 118 -31.70 -17.02 -13.56
C GLY A 118 -31.18 -17.49 -14.91
N GLU A 119 -31.01 -16.58 -15.87
CA GLU A 119 -30.38 -16.85 -17.15
C GLU A 119 -28.86 -16.95 -16.97
N VAL A 120 -28.24 -17.86 -17.71
CA VAL A 120 -26.82 -18.20 -17.56
C VAL A 120 -25.95 -17.37 -18.50
N SER A 121 -24.82 -16.89 -17.99
CA SER A 121 -23.81 -16.22 -18.81
C SER A 121 -23.01 -17.20 -19.66
N ALA A 122 -22.27 -16.66 -20.63
CA ALA A 122 -21.15 -17.40 -21.19
C ALA A 122 -20.11 -17.71 -20.08
N TRP A 123 -19.31 -18.76 -20.29
CA TRP A 123 -18.09 -18.91 -19.50
C TRP A 123 -17.17 -17.72 -19.73
N SER A 124 -16.50 -17.26 -18.68
CA SER A 124 -15.38 -16.34 -18.79
C SER A 124 -14.29 -16.93 -19.68
N GLU A 125 -13.41 -16.07 -20.19
CA GLU A 125 -12.13 -16.56 -20.66
C GLU A 125 -11.39 -17.30 -19.53
N PRO A 126 -10.65 -18.38 -19.84
CA PRO A 126 -9.78 -19.04 -18.88
C PRO A 126 -8.76 -18.07 -18.29
N ALA A 127 -8.68 -18.05 -16.97
CA ALA A 127 -7.58 -17.49 -16.21
C ALA A 127 -6.76 -18.65 -15.59
N PHE A 128 -5.64 -18.34 -14.95
CA PHE A 128 -4.86 -19.34 -14.24
C PHE A 128 -4.34 -18.85 -12.89
N TRP A 129 -3.85 -19.77 -12.09
CA TRP A 129 -2.83 -19.48 -11.09
C TRP A 129 -1.79 -20.59 -11.14
N GLU A 130 -0.56 -20.29 -10.72
CA GLU A 130 0.51 -21.28 -10.65
C GLU A 130 1.01 -21.40 -9.22
N THR A 131 0.95 -22.62 -8.69
CA THR A 131 1.39 -22.88 -7.31
C THR A 131 2.91 -22.92 -7.21
N SER A 132 3.41 -22.45 -6.08
CA SER A 132 4.82 -22.53 -5.71
C SER A 132 5.12 -23.78 -4.87
N MET A 133 6.15 -23.69 -4.04
CA MET A 133 6.39 -24.50 -2.85
C MET A 133 5.13 -24.46 -1.96
N LEU A 134 4.56 -25.62 -1.64
CA LEU A 134 3.41 -25.73 -0.73
C LEU A 134 3.82 -26.26 0.65
N SER A 135 5.08 -26.68 0.79
CA SER A 135 5.69 -27.13 2.02
C SER A 135 7.19 -26.81 2.04
N PRO A 136 7.82 -26.70 3.23
CA PRO A 136 9.27 -26.52 3.32
C PRO A 136 10.07 -27.62 2.61
N ALA A 137 9.54 -28.85 2.54
CA ALA A 137 10.19 -29.99 1.90
C ALA A 137 10.26 -29.89 0.36
N ASP A 138 9.51 -28.97 -0.26
CA ASP A 138 9.57 -28.70 -1.70
C ASP A 138 10.88 -28.00 -2.10
N TRP A 139 11.54 -27.33 -1.15
CA TRP A 139 12.88 -26.77 -1.33
C TRP A 139 13.92 -27.88 -1.31
N LYS A 140 14.68 -27.99 -2.40
CA LYS A 140 15.87 -28.84 -2.51
C LYS A 140 17.17 -28.03 -2.45
N ALA A 141 17.07 -26.74 -2.71
CA ALA A 141 18.18 -25.81 -2.59
C ALA A 141 18.60 -25.57 -1.13
N VAL A 142 19.88 -25.29 -0.93
CA VAL A 142 20.43 -24.90 0.37
C VAL A 142 20.80 -23.42 0.37
N TRP A 143 20.83 -22.79 1.54
CA TRP A 143 21.36 -21.44 1.68
C TRP A 143 22.86 -21.45 1.44
N ILE A 144 23.34 -20.60 0.54
CA ILE A 144 24.77 -20.39 0.25
C ILE A 144 25.18 -18.94 0.53
N GLY A 145 26.40 -18.77 1.02
CA GLY A 145 27.03 -17.47 1.28
C GLY A 145 28.41 -17.38 0.63
N ASP A 146 29.03 -16.22 0.76
CA ASP A 146 30.36 -15.94 0.19
C ASP A 146 31.51 -16.48 1.05
N GLY A 147 31.22 -16.96 2.27
CA GLY A 147 32.19 -17.48 3.23
C GLY A 147 32.98 -16.43 3.99
N SER A 148 32.63 -15.14 3.81
CA SER A 148 33.23 -14.06 4.59
C SER A 148 32.58 -14.01 5.99
N LYS A 149 33.34 -13.57 6.99
CA LYS A 149 32.81 -13.34 8.35
C LYS A 149 32.33 -11.91 8.48
N ALA A 150 31.30 -11.69 9.30
CA ALA A 150 30.93 -10.34 9.69
C ALA A 150 32.08 -9.73 10.51
N PRO A 151 32.36 -8.42 10.38
CA PRO A 151 33.33 -7.76 11.24
C PRO A 151 32.99 -7.91 12.73
N GLU A 152 34.02 -8.03 13.57
CA GLU A 152 33.85 -8.11 15.04
C GLU A 152 33.69 -6.72 15.67
N LYS A 153 34.32 -5.70 15.09
CA LYS A 153 34.24 -4.30 15.55
C LYS A 153 33.24 -3.52 14.71
N GLU A 154 32.47 -2.65 15.36
CA GLU A 154 31.47 -1.81 14.69
C GLU A 154 32.09 -0.89 13.63
N GLU A 155 33.26 -0.31 13.91
CA GLU A 155 33.97 0.59 13.00
C GLU A 155 34.36 -0.08 11.67
N ASP A 156 34.57 -1.40 11.69
CA ASP A 156 34.97 -2.17 10.51
C ASP A 156 33.79 -2.40 9.55
N PHE A 157 32.54 -2.28 10.00
CA PHE A 157 31.36 -2.32 9.10
C PHE A 157 31.32 -1.12 8.16
N TYR A 158 32.04 -0.04 8.48
CA TYR A 158 32.13 1.16 7.65
C TYR A 158 33.31 1.12 6.67
N LYS A 159 34.02 0.00 6.54
CA LYS A 159 35.03 -0.23 5.49
C LYS A 159 34.37 -0.83 4.24
N ASP A 160 35.15 -0.96 3.17
CA ASP A 160 34.67 -1.63 1.95
C ASP A 160 34.40 -3.11 2.24
N ASP A 161 33.19 -3.55 1.88
CA ASP A 161 32.72 -4.94 1.96
C ASP A 161 31.89 -5.22 0.69
N PRO A 162 32.57 -5.55 -0.43
CA PRO A 162 31.92 -5.57 -1.74
C PRO A 162 30.82 -6.61 -1.83
N SER A 163 29.70 -6.24 -2.46
CA SER A 163 28.58 -7.15 -2.73
C SER A 163 29.05 -8.42 -3.44
N PRO A 164 28.73 -9.61 -2.91
CA PRO A 164 29.14 -10.85 -3.54
C PRO A 164 28.33 -11.12 -4.81
N LEU A 165 29.03 -11.63 -5.83
CA LEU A 165 28.47 -12.23 -7.04
C LEU A 165 28.44 -13.75 -6.85
N PHE A 166 27.36 -14.40 -7.28
CA PHE A 166 27.19 -15.85 -7.31
C PHE A 166 26.87 -16.29 -8.73
N ARG A 167 27.58 -17.28 -9.26
CA ARG A 167 27.30 -17.84 -10.59
C ARG A 167 27.25 -19.35 -10.59
N LYS A 168 26.44 -19.90 -11.50
CA LYS A 168 26.45 -21.33 -11.86
C LYS A 168 26.13 -21.50 -13.34
N THR A 169 26.85 -22.39 -14.00
CA THR A 169 26.49 -22.82 -15.35
C THR A 169 25.70 -24.12 -15.32
N PHE A 170 24.87 -24.32 -16.33
CA PHE A 170 24.15 -25.57 -16.55
C PHE A 170 23.82 -25.74 -18.04
N ARG A 171 23.55 -26.96 -18.46
CA ARG A 171 23.09 -27.25 -19.82
C ARG A 171 21.77 -28.00 -19.73
N PRO A 172 20.67 -27.48 -20.32
CA PRO A 172 19.42 -28.22 -20.38
C PRO A 172 19.64 -29.57 -21.08
N ALA A 173 19.20 -30.65 -20.44
CA ALA A 173 19.36 -32.00 -20.97
C ALA A 173 18.54 -32.23 -22.25
N LYS A 174 17.44 -31.49 -22.44
CA LYS A 174 16.45 -31.67 -23.51
C LYS A 174 15.81 -30.33 -23.91
N THR A 175 14.86 -30.37 -24.85
CA THR A 175 14.07 -29.21 -25.26
C THR A 175 13.19 -28.73 -24.11
N VAL A 176 13.43 -27.50 -23.65
CA VAL A 176 12.68 -26.86 -22.56
C VAL A 176 11.27 -26.52 -23.02
N GLN A 177 10.29 -26.90 -22.21
CA GLN A 177 8.89 -26.48 -22.34
C GLN A 177 8.61 -25.27 -21.44
N GLU A 178 9.12 -25.29 -20.21
CA GLU A 178 8.84 -24.29 -19.18
C GLU A 178 10.01 -24.22 -18.21
N ALA A 179 10.32 -23.02 -17.71
CA ALA A 179 11.23 -22.85 -16.59
C ALA A 179 10.79 -21.76 -15.61
N ARG A 180 10.96 -22.05 -14.31
CA ARG A 180 10.65 -21.14 -13.20
C ARG A 180 11.83 -21.01 -12.26
N LEU A 181 12.16 -19.78 -11.88
CA LEU A 181 13.11 -19.49 -10.82
C LEU A 181 12.35 -19.10 -9.54
N TYR A 182 12.62 -19.82 -8.46
CA TYR A 182 12.21 -19.47 -7.09
C TYR A 182 13.45 -18.97 -6.36
N ILE A 183 13.45 -17.73 -5.86
CA ILE A 183 14.67 -17.09 -5.34
C ILE A 183 14.39 -16.21 -4.12
N ALA A 184 15.26 -16.35 -3.12
CA ALA A 184 15.40 -15.44 -1.99
C ALA A 184 16.90 -15.14 -1.79
N GLY A 185 17.30 -13.89 -2.02
CA GLY A 185 18.57 -13.35 -1.56
C GLY A 185 18.30 -12.38 -0.42
N ILE A 186 18.56 -12.79 0.82
CA ILE A 186 18.18 -11.98 1.99
C ILE A 186 19.14 -10.81 2.21
N GLY A 187 18.58 -9.67 2.60
CA GLY A 187 19.14 -8.37 2.28
C GLY A 187 18.43 -7.86 1.04
N TYR A 188 19.12 -7.82 -0.10
CA TYR A 188 18.51 -7.67 -1.42
C TYR A 188 19.24 -8.54 -2.46
N TYR A 189 18.64 -8.79 -3.62
CA TYR A 189 19.33 -9.40 -4.76
C TYR A 189 18.97 -8.75 -6.11
N GLU A 190 19.88 -8.89 -7.06
CA GLU A 190 19.62 -8.73 -8.49
C GLU A 190 20.08 -10.00 -9.21
N ALA A 191 19.18 -10.63 -9.97
CA ALA A 191 19.44 -11.88 -10.67
C ALA A 191 19.44 -11.70 -12.19
N SER A 192 20.22 -12.54 -12.87
CA SER A 192 20.35 -12.57 -14.32
C SER A 192 20.50 -14.00 -14.84
N LEU A 193 20.04 -14.24 -16.07
CA LEU A 193 20.22 -15.49 -16.80
C LEU A 193 20.70 -15.15 -18.21
N ASN A 194 21.87 -15.67 -18.59
CA ASN A 194 22.52 -15.41 -19.87
C ASN A 194 22.69 -13.91 -20.16
N GLY A 195 23.18 -13.17 -19.17
CA GLY A 195 23.42 -11.73 -19.25
C GLY A 195 22.16 -10.85 -19.20
N LYS A 196 20.96 -11.43 -19.21
CA LYS A 196 19.69 -10.69 -19.12
C LYS A 196 19.18 -10.69 -17.69
N ARG A 197 18.80 -9.51 -17.18
CA ARG A 197 18.15 -9.37 -15.87
C ARG A 197 16.87 -10.21 -15.81
N ILE A 198 16.65 -10.87 -14.69
CA ILE A 198 15.43 -11.65 -14.42
C ILE A 198 14.42 -10.73 -13.74
N GLY A 199 13.23 -10.62 -14.34
CA GLY A 199 12.18 -9.72 -13.84
C GLY A 199 12.57 -8.25 -13.90
N ASN A 200 11.76 -7.42 -13.25
CA ASN A 200 11.94 -5.97 -13.15
C ASN A 200 11.76 -5.46 -11.71
N HIS A 201 11.83 -6.35 -10.73
CA HIS A 201 11.76 -5.98 -9.32
C HIS A 201 13.09 -5.37 -8.90
N VAL A 202 13.04 -4.34 -8.06
CA VAL A 202 14.19 -3.75 -7.36
C VAL A 202 14.01 -3.96 -5.86
N LEU A 203 15.09 -3.95 -5.09
CA LEU A 203 15.04 -4.07 -3.62
C LEU A 203 14.24 -5.32 -3.16
N ASP A 204 14.45 -6.44 -3.86
CA ASP A 204 13.76 -7.71 -3.61
C ASP A 204 14.68 -8.65 -2.80
N PRO A 205 14.15 -9.50 -1.90
CA PRO A 205 12.76 -9.57 -1.46
C PRO A 205 12.42 -8.44 -0.46
N GLY A 206 11.12 -8.29 -0.17
CA GLY A 206 10.65 -7.31 0.80
C GLY A 206 11.11 -7.56 2.24
N TRP A 207 11.17 -6.49 3.02
CA TRP A 207 11.62 -6.50 4.41
C TRP A 207 10.57 -7.11 5.34
N THR A 208 10.98 -8.13 6.10
CA THR A 208 10.19 -8.78 7.16
C THR A 208 11.07 -8.97 8.39
N ASN A 209 10.50 -9.44 9.51
CA ASN A 209 11.31 -10.05 10.55
C ASN A 209 11.88 -11.39 10.03
N TYR A 210 13.11 -11.37 9.52
CA TYR A 210 13.78 -12.52 8.90
C TYR A 210 13.94 -13.74 9.84
N GLY A 211 13.78 -13.55 11.15
CA GLY A 211 13.78 -14.64 12.14
C GLY A 211 12.44 -15.40 12.22
N LYS A 212 11.39 -14.85 11.62
CA LYS A 212 10.03 -15.42 11.60
C LYS A 212 9.55 -15.74 10.18
N GLN A 213 9.81 -14.85 9.23
CA GLN A 213 9.36 -14.97 7.85
C GLN A 213 10.40 -14.41 6.88
N ILE A 214 10.59 -15.09 5.76
CA ILE A 214 11.45 -14.67 4.66
C ILE A 214 10.65 -14.79 3.38
N LEU A 215 10.53 -13.70 2.62
CA LEU A 215 9.84 -13.71 1.35
C LEU A 215 10.74 -14.25 0.23
N TYR A 216 10.14 -14.97 -0.71
CA TYR A 216 10.79 -15.37 -1.96
C TYR A 216 9.92 -15.02 -3.17
N SER A 217 10.58 -14.73 -4.29
CA SER A 217 9.93 -14.36 -5.55
C SER A 217 9.95 -15.52 -6.54
N THR A 218 8.95 -15.55 -7.42
CA THR A 218 8.84 -16.54 -8.51
C THR A 218 8.85 -15.85 -9.86
N TYR A 219 9.72 -16.28 -10.78
CA TYR A 219 9.83 -15.72 -12.12
C TYR A 219 9.66 -16.78 -13.20
N ASP A 220 8.96 -16.43 -14.28
CA ASP A 220 9.05 -17.16 -15.54
C ASP A 220 10.34 -16.79 -16.26
N VAL A 221 11.25 -17.77 -16.37
CA VAL A 221 12.55 -17.61 -17.03
C VAL A 221 12.66 -18.47 -18.29
N THR A 222 11.55 -19.07 -18.72
CA THR A 222 11.47 -19.83 -19.97
C THR A 222 12.08 -19.11 -21.18
N PRO A 223 11.76 -17.82 -21.46
CA PRO A 223 12.30 -17.14 -22.64
C PRO A 223 13.79 -16.78 -22.54
N LEU A 224 14.41 -16.96 -21.36
CA LEU A 224 15.81 -16.63 -21.12
C LEU A 224 16.74 -17.84 -21.26
N ILE A 225 16.20 -19.07 -21.29
CA ILE A 225 16.99 -20.28 -21.43
C ILE A 225 17.39 -20.52 -22.89
N GLY A 226 18.68 -20.63 -23.15
CA GLY A 226 19.23 -21.10 -24.42
C GLY A 226 19.36 -22.62 -24.49
N SER A 227 19.47 -23.18 -25.70
CA SER A 227 19.65 -24.62 -25.92
C SER A 227 21.06 -25.14 -25.58
N GLY A 228 22.03 -24.23 -25.43
CA GLY A 228 23.42 -24.54 -25.12
C GLY A 228 23.72 -24.52 -23.62
N GLU A 229 24.97 -24.15 -23.28
CA GLU A 229 25.32 -23.83 -21.91
C GLU A 229 24.70 -22.49 -21.50
N ASN A 230 24.14 -22.45 -20.30
CA ASN A 230 23.48 -21.29 -19.71
C ASN A 230 24.24 -20.88 -18.44
N ALA A 231 24.18 -19.59 -18.08
CA ALA A 231 24.73 -19.07 -16.83
C ALA A 231 23.65 -18.30 -16.06
N ILE A 232 23.41 -18.69 -14.81
CA ILE A 232 22.67 -17.88 -13.85
C ILE A 232 23.67 -17.09 -13.00
N GLY A 233 23.41 -15.80 -12.80
CA GLY A 233 24.21 -14.89 -11.99
C GLY A 233 23.34 -14.11 -11.00
N VAL A 234 23.77 -14.00 -9.76
CA VAL A 234 23.08 -13.25 -8.70
C VAL A 234 24.06 -12.35 -7.95
N MET A 235 23.74 -11.07 -7.81
CA MET A 235 24.44 -10.13 -6.91
C MET A 235 23.60 -9.95 -5.65
N LEU A 236 24.22 -9.93 -4.47
CA LEU A 236 23.52 -9.65 -3.20
C LEU A 236 23.83 -8.25 -2.65
N GLY A 237 22.83 -7.64 -2.03
CA GLY A 237 22.93 -6.40 -1.25
C GLY A 237 22.63 -6.65 0.23
N ASN A 238 23.06 -5.72 1.08
CA ASN A 238 22.87 -5.78 2.53
C ASN A 238 21.40 -5.64 2.95
N GLY A 239 20.66 -4.74 2.29
CA GLY A 239 19.28 -4.40 2.63
C GLY A 239 19.08 -4.15 4.12
N TYR A 240 17.90 -4.53 4.63
CA TYR A 240 17.60 -4.48 6.07
C TYR A 240 18.12 -5.70 6.86
N TYR A 241 18.69 -6.71 6.19
CA TYR A 241 19.23 -7.90 6.86
C TYR A 241 20.65 -7.70 7.40
N ASN A 242 21.45 -6.86 6.73
CA ASN A 242 22.79 -6.49 7.21
C ASN A 242 22.96 -4.97 7.30
N PRO A 243 22.15 -4.26 8.10
CA PRO A 243 22.29 -2.81 8.25
C PRO A 243 23.63 -2.50 8.95
N LEU A 244 24.20 -1.32 8.68
CA LEU A 244 25.35 -0.82 9.43
C LEU A 244 25.00 -0.68 10.93
N PRO A 245 25.98 -0.73 11.85
CA PRO A 245 25.75 -0.49 13.28
C PRO A 245 25.43 0.99 13.52
N MET A 246 24.20 1.37 13.16
CA MET A 246 23.63 2.71 13.31
C MET A 246 22.69 2.78 14.50
N ARG A 247 22.62 3.95 15.14
CA ARG A 247 21.67 4.26 16.20
C ARG A 247 20.58 5.17 15.64
N ILE A 248 19.43 4.58 15.30
CA ILE A 248 18.22 5.34 14.94
C ILE A 248 17.30 5.27 16.15
N PHE A 249 17.49 6.22 17.08
CA PHE A 249 16.96 6.22 18.47
C PHE A 249 17.43 5.04 19.34
N LYS A 250 17.54 3.83 18.78
CA LYS A 250 18.04 2.59 19.38
C LYS A 250 19.12 1.96 18.48
N PRO A 251 20.03 1.13 19.03
CA PRO A 251 20.98 0.36 18.23
C PRO A 251 20.27 -0.67 17.34
N LEU A 252 20.16 -0.41 16.04
CA LEU A 252 19.30 -1.21 15.15
C LEU A 252 19.64 -2.70 15.13
N ARG A 253 20.93 -3.03 15.17
CA ARG A 253 21.43 -4.41 15.08
C ARG A 253 21.12 -5.26 16.32
N GLU A 254 20.74 -4.64 17.44
CA GLU A 254 20.31 -5.37 18.65
C GLU A 254 18.87 -5.86 18.57
N TYR A 255 18.03 -5.22 17.75
CA TYR A 255 16.58 -5.48 17.69
C TYR A 255 16.14 -6.16 16.40
N LEU A 256 16.88 -5.98 15.31
CA LEU A 256 16.61 -6.63 14.02
C LEU A 256 17.19 -8.05 13.99
N THR A 257 16.51 -8.96 13.29
CA THR A 257 17.15 -10.22 12.88
C THR A 257 18.14 -9.93 11.76
N ILE A 258 19.43 -10.09 12.04
CA ILE A 258 20.53 -9.72 11.15
C ILE A 258 21.42 -10.89 10.75
N GLY A 259 22.14 -10.73 9.63
CA GLY A 259 23.19 -11.65 9.21
C GLY A 259 23.85 -11.17 7.91
N ARG A 260 24.91 -11.87 7.45
CA ARG A 260 25.49 -11.57 6.12
C ARG A 260 24.54 -12.01 5.01
N PRO A 261 24.39 -11.24 3.92
CA PRO A 261 23.53 -11.62 2.80
C PRO A 261 23.83 -13.03 2.30
N CYS A 262 22.78 -13.82 2.08
CA CYS A 262 22.90 -15.17 1.57
C CYS A 262 21.77 -15.51 0.60
N LEU A 263 22.00 -16.53 -0.22
CA LEU A 263 21.16 -16.87 -1.36
C LEU A 263 20.58 -18.27 -1.22
N LYS A 264 19.29 -18.40 -1.50
CA LYS A 264 18.63 -19.68 -1.77
C LYS A 264 17.82 -19.56 -3.04
N ALA A 265 18.18 -20.35 -4.05
CA ALA A 265 17.53 -20.31 -5.35
C ALA A 265 17.34 -21.72 -5.93
N GLN A 266 16.19 -21.93 -6.57
CA GLN A 266 15.83 -23.18 -7.22
C GLN A 266 15.23 -22.87 -8.60
N LEU A 267 15.96 -23.23 -9.66
CA LEU A 267 15.47 -23.20 -11.03
C LEU A 267 14.88 -24.58 -11.37
N ARG A 268 13.60 -24.62 -11.71
CA ARG A 268 12.93 -25.83 -12.20
C ARG A 268 12.70 -25.72 -13.70
N ILE A 269 13.14 -26.74 -14.44
CA ILE A 269 13.01 -26.84 -15.89
C ILE A 269 12.14 -28.05 -16.20
N ARG A 270 11.01 -27.84 -16.87
CA ARG A 270 10.18 -28.90 -17.43
C ARG A 270 10.50 -29.03 -18.92
N TYR A 271 10.72 -30.26 -19.36
CA TYR A 271 11.00 -30.58 -20.74
C TYR A 271 9.74 -30.98 -21.51
N THR A 272 9.81 -30.93 -22.85
CA THR A 272 8.68 -31.29 -23.73
C THR A 272 8.23 -32.75 -23.60
N ASP A 273 9.07 -33.63 -23.06
CA ASP A 273 8.72 -35.03 -22.75
C ASP A 273 8.08 -35.22 -21.36
N GLY A 274 7.90 -34.13 -20.60
CA GLY A 274 7.30 -34.11 -19.28
C GLY A 274 8.26 -34.34 -18.11
N SER A 275 9.52 -34.68 -18.37
CA SER A 275 10.55 -34.80 -17.32
C SER A 275 10.92 -33.42 -16.74
N VAL A 276 11.40 -33.40 -15.48
CA VAL A 276 11.76 -32.17 -14.77
C VAL A 276 13.19 -32.26 -14.26
N GLU A 277 13.97 -31.22 -14.52
CA GLU A 277 15.27 -30.99 -13.93
C GLU A 277 15.20 -29.83 -12.94
N THR A 278 16.02 -29.88 -11.89
CA THR A 278 16.08 -28.85 -10.86
C THR A 278 17.53 -28.47 -10.61
N ILE A 279 17.84 -27.19 -10.82
CA ILE A 279 19.16 -26.61 -10.54
C ILE A 279 19.03 -25.79 -9.26
N CYS A 280 19.78 -26.19 -8.23
CA CYS A 280 19.73 -25.63 -6.89
C CYS A 280 20.95 -24.79 -6.57
N THR A 281 20.81 -23.87 -5.60
CA THR A 281 21.92 -23.37 -4.79
C THR A 281 22.50 -24.48 -3.93
N ASP A 282 23.81 -24.67 -4.07
CA ASP A 282 24.66 -25.70 -3.47
C ASP A 282 26.14 -25.27 -3.59
N GLU A 283 27.05 -26.12 -3.13
CA GLU A 283 28.50 -25.87 -3.10
C GLU A 283 29.18 -25.85 -4.47
N SER A 284 28.46 -26.15 -5.56
CA SER A 284 29.00 -26.05 -6.92
C SER A 284 28.87 -24.65 -7.53
N TRP A 285 28.13 -23.75 -6.86
CA TRP A 285 28.12 -22.34 -7.22
C TRP A 285 29.46 -21.70 -6.91
N LYS A 286 29.90 -20.79 -7.78
CA LYS A 286 31.10 -19.98 -7.53
C LYS A 286 30.74 -18.57 -7.12
N THR A 287 31.63 -17.93 -6.37
CA THR A 287 31.46 -16.57 -5.89
C THR A 287 32.74 -15.74 -5.94
N THR A 288 32.58 -14.43 -6.10
CA THR A 288 33.63 -13.41 -6.06
C THR A 288 33.03 -12.07 -5.59
N THR A 289 33.86 -11.07 -5.33
CA THR A 289 33.42 -9.70 -5.05
C THR A 289 32.96 -8.98 -6.32
N GLY A 290 31.88 -8.20 -6.22
CA GLY A 290 31.35 -7.38 -7.30
C GLY A 290 31.79 -5.90 -7.24
N PRO A 291 31.27 -5.07 -8.16
CA PRO A 291 31.60 -3.65 -8.27
C PRO A 291 30.88 -2.72 -7.28
N VAL A 292 29.80 -3.19 -6.63
CA VAL A 292 29.20 -2.48 -5.49
C VAL A 292 30.11 -2.69 -4.29
N MET A 293 30.93 -1.69 -3.95
CA MET A 293 31.93 -1.76 -2.90
C MET A 293 31.31 -1.65 -1.50
N ARG A 294 30.23 -0.87 -1.40
CA ARG A 294 29.42 -0.69 -0.19
C ARG A 294 27.98 -0.39 -0.57
N ASN A 295 27.03 -0.87 0.22
CA ASN A 295 25.63 -0.45 0.10
C ASN A 295 24.97 -0.46 1.48
N ASN A 296 24.13 0.54 1.72
CA ASN A 296 23.30 0.65 2.91
C ASN A 296 22.02 1.41 2.57
N VAL A 297 20.89 0.93 3.10
CA VAL A 297 19.57 1.53 2.82
C VAL A 297 19.49 2.99 3.27
N TYR A 298 20.25 3.41 4.28
CA TYR A 298 20.24 4.78 4.80
C TYR A 298 21.33 5.66 4.21
N LEU A 299 22.56 5.15 4.12
CA LEU A 299 23.72 5.99 3.77
C LEU A 299 24.03 6.05 2.26
N GLY A 300 23.50 5.12 1.45
CA GLY A 300 23.72 5.08 0.00
C GLY A 300 24.59 3.92 -0.49
N GLU A 301 25.01 3.99 -1.74
CA GLU A 301 25.80 2.98 -2.46
C GLU A 301 27.12 3.55 -2.97
N GLN A 302 28.21 2.80 -2.79
CA GLN A 302 29.50 3.09 -3.42
C GLN A 302 29.77 2.03 -4.49
N TYR A 303 29.98 2.48 -5.72
CA TYR A 303 30.21 1.64 -6.88
C TYR A 303 31.53 2.00 -7.57
N ASP A 304 32.34 0.98 -7.83
CA ASP A 304 33.59 1.12 -8.59
C ASP A 304 33.50 0.33 -9.90
N ALA A 305 33.25 1.03 -11.00
CA ALA A 305 33.08 0.42 -12.32
C ALA A 305 34.35 -0.25 -12.82
N ARG A 306 35.53 0.07 -12.25
CA ARG A 306 36.79 -0.61 -12.57
C ARG A 306 36.81 -2.06 -12.12
N ASN A 307 35.92 -2.42 -11.19
CA ASN A 307 35.75 -3.78 -10.66
C ASN A 307 34.61 -4.55 -11.37
N GLU A 308 34.00 -4.01 -12.43
CA GLU A 308 33.06 -4.75 -13.26
C GLU A 308 33.75 -5.95 -13.92
N ILE A 309 33.10 -7.12 -13.86
CA ILE A 309 33.61 -8.34 -14.48
C ILE A 309 32.78 -8.63 -15.74
N SER A 310 33.26 -8.19 -16.90
CA SER A 310 32.52 -8.37 -18.16
C SER A 310 32.19 -9.84 -18.45
N GLY A 311 30.93 -10.11 -18.79
CA GLY A 311 30.45 -11.45 -19.18
C GLY A 311 30.29 -12.47 -18.04
N TRP A 312 30.50 -12.10 -16.77
CA TRP A 312 30.48 -13.04 -15.62
C TRP A 312 29.21 -13.90 -15.51
N ASN A 313 28.07 -13.35 -15.95
CA ASN A 313 26.75 -13.95 -15.96
C ASN A 313 26.32 -14.48 -17.34
N THR A 314 27.28 -14.75 -18.23
CA THR A 314 27.08 -15.32 -19.58
C THR A 314 27.95 -16.58 -19.78
N CYS A 315 27.74 -17.27 -20.91
CA CYS A 315 28.58 -18.37 -21.38
C CYS A 315 29.13 -18.09 -22.80
N PRO A 316 30.39 -18.44 -23.09
CA PRO A 316 31.41 -18.95 -22.16
C PRO A 316 31.99 -17.85 -21.26
N PHE A 317 32.42 -18.21 -20.05
CA PHE A 317 33.17 -17.32 -19.14
C PHE A 317 34.11 -18.15 -18.26
N ASP A 318 35.36 -17.72 -18.11
CA ASP A 318 36.36 -18.39 -17.26
C ASP A 318 36.25 -17.93 -15.80
N ASP A 319 35.63 -18.76 -14.97
CA ASP A 319 35.50 -18.56 -13.53
C ASP A 319 36.46 -19.44 -12.71
N SER A 320 37.56 -19.92 -13.31
CA SER A 320 38.55 -20.77 -12.63
C SER A 320 39.18 -20.11 -11.39
N ARG A 321 39.23 -18.78 -11.37
CA ARG A 321 39.75 -17.97 -10.24
C ARG A 321 38.72 -17.66 -9.16
N TRP A 322 37.44 -17.98 -9.39
CA TRP A 322 36.40 -17.75 -8.41
C TRP A 322 36.43 -18.85 -7.35
N LYS A 323 36.15 -18.49 -6.10
CA LYS A 323 36.03 -19.47 -5.01
C LYS A 323 34.66 -20.16 -5.08
N GLN A 324 34.55 -21.35 -4.48
CA GLN A 324 33.25 -21.99 -4.28
C GLN A 324 32.43 -21.19 -3.25
N ALA A 325 31.12 -21.14 -3.46
CA ALA A 325 30.18 -20.67 -2.45
C ALA A 325 30.13 -21.69 -1.30
N VAL A 326 29.86 -21.22 -0.09
CA VAL A 326 29.79 -22.08 1.10
C VAL A 326 28.37 -22.22 1.59
N PRO A 327 27.95 -23.39 2.12
CA PRO A 327 26.68 -23.50 2.82
C PRO A 327 26.68 -22.59 4.05
N VAL A 328 25.56 -21.91 4.32
CA VAL A 328 25.43 -21.10 5.52
C VAL A 328 25.17 -22.01 6.72
N ALA A 329 26.11 -22.03 7.67
CA ALA A 329 26.05 -22.90 8.84
C ALA A 329 24.79 -22.63 9.69
N ASP A 330 24.56 -21.36 10.02
CA ASP A 330 23.37 -20.89 10.74
C ASP A 330 22.36 -20.33 9.74
N ALA A 331 21.63 -21.24 9.09
CA ALA A 331 20.62 -20.86 8.11
C ALA A 331 19.58 -19.91 8.75
N PRO A 332 19.13 -18.87 8.01
CA PRO A 332 18.06 -17.98 8.46
C PRO A 332 16.83 -18.76 8.93
N ALA A 333 16.36 -18.45 10.14
CA ALA A 333 15.34 -19.23 10.83
C ALA A 333 13.90 -19.00 10.31
N GLY A 334 13.66 -17.87 9.63
CA GLY A 334 12.33 -17.50 9.17
C GLY A 334 11.74 -18.48 8.15
N GLN A 335 10.42 -18.65 8.21
CA GLN A 335 9.70 -19.47 7.24
C GLN A 335 9.73 -18.81 5.86
N LEU A 336 10.12 -19.57 4.84
CA LEU A 336 10.02 -19.12 3.45
C LEU A 336 8.56 -19.12 2.98
N THR A 337 8.05 -17.95 2.59
CA THR A 337 6.70 -17.76 2.04
C THR A 337 6.76 -16.97 0.74
N ALA A 338 5.81 -17.20 -0.16
CA ALA A 338 5.74 -16.49 -1.43
C ALA A 338 5.48 -15.00 -1.22
N GLN A 339 6.16 -14.16 -2.01
CA GLN A 339 5.91 -12.72 -2.03
C GLN A 339 4.66 -12.41 -2.86
N MET A 340 3.52 -12.21 -2.19
CA MET A 340 2.26 -11.79 -2.82
C MET A 340 2.03 -10.27 -2.76
N GLN A 341 2.77 -9.53 -1.92
CA GLN A 341 2.73 -8.07 -1.95
C GLN A 341 3.22 -7.55 -3.32
N PRO A 342 2.70 -6.41 -3.80
CA PRO A 342 3.20 -5.78 -5.01
C PRO A 342 4.71 -5.51 -4.91
N PRO A 343 5.51 -5.89 -5.93
CA PRO A 343 6.95 -5.71 -5.90
C PRO A 343 7.33 -4.23 -6.02
N ILE A 344 8.51 -3.87 -5.54
CA ILE A 344 9.06 -2.52 -5.77
C ILE A 344 9.61 -2.46 -7.21
N ARG A 345 9.29 -1.39 -7.95
CA ARG A 345 9.69 -1.18 -9.34
C ARG A 345 10.14 0.26 -9.60
N GLU A 346 10.80 0.47 -10.73
CA GLU A 346 10.94 1.79 -11.35
C GLU A 346 9.57 2.24 -11.88
N ILE A 347 8.99 3.25 -11.25
CA ILE A 347 7.64 3.73 -11.52
C ILE A 347 7.61 4.84 -12.57
N GLU A 348 8.52 5.79 -12.42
CA GLU A 348 8.53 7.04 -13.16
C GLU A 348 9.95 7.57 -13.26
N VAL A 349 10.31 8.10 -14.42
CA VAL A 349 11.57 8.84 -14.63
C VAL A 349 11.24 10.34 -14.56
N ILE A 350 11.84 11.02 -13.59
CA ILE A 350 11.68 12.45 -13.32
C ILE A 350 12.92 13.18 -13.83
N ASN A 351 12.73 14.10 -14.77
CA ASN A 351 13.81 14.92 -15.31
C ASN A 351 13.98 16.20 -14.47
N PRO A 352 15.21 16.62 -14.16
CA PRO A 352 15.45 17.87 -13.44
C PRO A 352 14.95 19.07 -14.24
N VAL A 353 14.29 20.01 -13.55
CA VAL A 353 13.76 21.24 -14.15
C VAL A 353 14.76 22.39 -14.11
N ARG A 354 15.77 22.31 -13.24
CA ARG A 354 16.80 23.35 -13.06
C ARG A 354 18.10 22.74 -12.55
N MET A 355 19.22 23.35 -12.93
CA MET A 355 20.55 23.08 -12.38
C MET A 355 21.22 24.41 -12.03
N THR A 356 21.80 24.49 -10.84
CA THR A 356 22.60 25.63 -10.37
C THR A 356 23.99 25.17 -9.99
N GLU A 357 25.01 25.97 -10.27
CA GLU A 357 26.37 25.75 -9.74
C GLU A 357 26.54 26.64 -8.51
N THR A 358 26.51 26.04 -7.33
CA THR A 358 26.54 26.75 -6.03
C THR A 358 27.97 27.16 -5.67
N ARG A 359 28.94 26.35 -6.08
CA ARG A 359 30.39 26.61 -6.00
C ARG A 359 31.08 25.96 -7.20
N PRO A 360 32.32 26.37 -7.57
CA PRO A 360 33.02 25.76 -8.69
C PRO A 360 33.07 24.22 -8.58
N GLY A 361 32.41 23.52 -9.52
CA GLY A 361 32.35 22.06 -9.55
C GLY A 361 31.33 21.40 -8.61
N GLU A 362 30.45 22.17 -7.97
CA GLU A 362 29.32 21.71 -7.14
C GLU A 362 28.01 22.11 -7.82
N PHE A 363 27.23 21.11 -8.25
CA PHE A 363 26.01 21.32 -9.04
C PHE A 363 24.79 20.80 -8.29
N VAL A 364 23.81 21.66 -8.03
CA VAL A 364 22.51 21.29 -7.44
C VAL A 364 21.45 21.21 -8.53
N PHE A 365 20.83 20.06 -8.66
CA PHE A 365 19.69 19.79 -9.54
C PHE A 365 18.39 19.85 -8.74
N ASP A 366 17.39 20.57 -9.25
CA ASP A 366 16.02 20.57 -8.74
C ASP A 366 15.17 19.64 -9.62
N MET A 367 14.64 18.57 -9.03
CA MET A 367 13.76 17.62 -9.70
C MET A 367 12.34 18.16 -9.90
N GLY A 368 12.01 19.30 -9.29
CA GLY A 368 10.69 19.93 -9.34
C GLY A 368 9.63 19.24 -8.47
N GLN A 369 9.97 18.10 -7.88
CA GLN A 369 9.10 17.22 -7.12
C GLN A 369 9.93 16.45 -6.09
N ASN A 370 9.47 16.39 -4.83
CA ASN A 370 10.03 15.49 -3.80
C ASN A 370 9.45 14.08 -4.00
N PHE A 371 10.30 13.06 -4.04
CA PHE A 371 9.90 11.66 -4.19
C PHE A 371 10.94 10.72 -3.57
N ALA A 372 10.58 9.43 -3.44
CA ALA A 372 11.54 8.40 -3.06
C ALA A 372 12.07 7.62 -4.26
N GLY A 373 13.38 7.39 -4.30
CA GLY A 373 14.02 6.70 -5.40
C GLY A 373 15.53 6.85 -5.41
N VAL A 374 16.12 6.90 -6.59
CA VAL A 374 17.58 7.06 -6.79
C VAL A 374 17.87 7.98 -7.96
N ALA A 375 19.07 8.56 -8.02
CA ALA A 375 19.54 9.25 -9.23
C ALA A 375 20.16 8.26 -10.22
N ARG A 376 19.88 8.45 -11.51
CA ARG A 376 20.58 7.80 -12.62
C ARG A 376 21.40 8.85 -13.37
N ILE A 377 22.69 8.58 -13.55
CA ILE A 377 23.61 9.49 -14.23
C ILE A 377 24.06 8.94 -15.58
N ARG A 378 24.38 9.84 -16.52
CA ARG A 378 25.08 9.58 -17.78
C ARG A 378 26.37 10.39 -17.78
N VAL A 379 27.52 9.75 -17.68
CA VAL A 379 28.80 10.44 -17.46
C VAL A 379 29.89 9.94 -18.40
N ARG A 380 30.79 10.83 -18.79
CA ARG A 380 32.02 10.53 -19.55
C ARG A 380 33.19 11.14 -18.80
N GLY A 381 34.27 10.40 -18.63
CA GLY A 381 35.43 10.90 -17.90
C GLY A 381 36.60 9.93 -17.91
N GLU A 382 37.67 10.31 -17.22
CA GLU A 382 38.86 9.48 -17.10
C GLU A 382 38.61 8.31 -16.15
N LYS A 383 39.30 7.19 -16.42
CA LYS A 383 39.27 6.02 -15.54
C LYS A 383 39.70 6.41 -14.13
N GLY A 384 38.87 6.10 -13.13
CA GLY A 384 39.13 6.41 -11.73
C GLY A 384 38.66 7.78 -11.27
N SER A 385 38.10 8.63 -12.15
CA SER A 385 37.33 9.80 -11.71
C SER A 385 36.14 9.34 -10.85
N THR A 386 35.79 10.12 -9.82
CA THR A 386 34.71 9.78 -8.89
C THR A 386 33.66 10.88 -8.87
N VAL A 387 32.42 10.52 -9.14
CA VAL A 387 31.23 11.36 -8.99
C VAL A 387 30.56 11.04 -7.65
N ARG A 388 30.22 12.07 -6.88
CA ARG A 388 29.44 11.94 -5.63
C ARG A 388 28.10 12.61 -5.79
N ILE A 389 27.07 12.00 -5.24
CA ILE A 389 25.68 12.41 -5.38
C ILE A 389 25.06 12.45 -3.98
N ARG A 390 24.75 13.66 -3.48
CA ARG A 390 24.06 13.86 -2.20
C ARG A 390 22.61 14.26 -2.42
N TYR A 391 21.75 13.89 -1.47
CA TYR A 391 20.30 14.01 -1.59
C TYR A 391 19.72 14.88 -0.48
N GLY A 392 18.77 15.75 -0.83
CA GLY A 392 18.05 16.60 0.10
C GLY A 392 16.63 16.88 -0.34
N GLU A 393 15.76 17.15 0.64
CA GLU A 393 14.36 17.51 0.38
C GLU A 393 14.22 19.01 0.05
N ASP A 394 15.20 19.82 0.47
CA ASP A 394 15.18 21.27 0.29
C ASP A 394 16.57 21.88 -0.02
N ILE A 395 16.60 23.19 -0.18
CA ILE A 395 17.80 24.02 -0.33
C ILE A 395 17.81 25.16 0.70
N TYR A 396 19.01 25.65 1.02
CA TYR A 396 19.17 26.88 1.78
C TYR A 396 18.91 28.12 0.91
N SER A 397 18.82 29.29 1.54
CA SER A 397 18.59 30.57 0.86
C SER A 397 19.70 30.96 -0.12
N ASP A 398 20.91 30.43 0.03
CA ASP A 398 22.03 30.61 -0.89
C ASP A 398 22.00 29.63 -2.08
N GLY A 399 21.01 28.73 -2.13
CA GLY A 399 20.83 27.72 -3.16
C GLY A 399 21.60 26.43 -2.93
N SER A 400 22.41 26.33 -1.87
CA SER A 400 23.09 25.08 -1.51
C SER A 400 22.12 24.03 -0.97
N LEU A 401 22.49 22.76 -1.11
CA LEU A 401 21.64 21.63 -0.70
C LEU A 401 21.40 21.63 0.81
N ASN A 402 20.15 21.51 1.24
CA ASN A 402 19.79 21.22 2.62
C ASN A 402 19.60 19.71 2.81
N VAL A 403 20.57 19.08 3.45
CA VAL A 403 20.53 17.64 3.78
C VAL A 403 19.90 17.34 5.14
N MET A 404 19.56 18.37 5.93
CA MET A 404 19.37 18.19 7.36
C MET A 404 18.09 17.42 7.69
N THR A 405 16.99 17.64 6.96
CA THR A 405 15.72 16.93 7.18
C THR A 405 15.78 15.45 6.78
N SER A 406 16.75 15.08 5.92
CA SER A 406 16.94 13.73 5.40
C SER A 406 18.06 12.94 6.09
N VAL A 407 18.75 13.49 7.09
CA VAL A 407 19.84 12.80 7.81
C VAL A 407 19.30 11.54 8.49
N ALA A 408 19.92 10.40 8.19
CA ALA A 408 19.52 9.10 8.73
C ALA A 408 19.48 9.11 10.27
N GLY A 409 18.33 8.72 10.81
CA GLY A 409 18.04 8.65 12.24
C GLY A 409 18.29 9.92 13.05
N GLN A 410 18.25 11.10 12.42
CA GLN A 410 18.63 12.37 13.06
C GLN A 410 20.06 12.35 13.63
N GLN A 411 20.94 11.49 13.10
CA GLN A 411 22.33 11.37 13.52
C GLN A 411 23.16 12.56 13.01
N LYS A 412 22.97 13.67 13.72
CA LYS A 412 23.60 14.99 13.62
C LYS A 412 23.57 15.57 15.04
N ARG A 413 24.36 16.61 15.33
CA ARG A 413 24.35 17.27 16.65
C ARG A 413 23.00 17.97 16.92
N VAL A 414 21.99 17.24 17.35
CA VAL A 414 20.68 17.76 17.78
C VAL A 414 20.26 16.98 19.01
N TRP A 415 19.84 17.63 20.11
CA TRP A 415 19.37 16.99 21.36
C TRP A 415 20.42 16.53 22.39
N ASP A 416 21.63 17.11 22.43
CA ASP A 416 22.66 16.80 23.44
C ASP A 416 23.00 15.31 23.63
N ALA A 417 22.61 14.42 22.71
CA ALA A 417 22.92 13.00 22.85
C ALA A 417 24.38 12.73 22.46
N ASP A 418 25.03 11.88 23.22
CA ASP A 418 26.39 11.44 22.95
C ASP A 418 26.34 10.28 21.95
N TRP A 419 26.33 10.60 20.64
CA TRP A 419 26.27 9.62 19.55
C TRP A 419 27.64 9.09 19.11
N GLU A 420 28.73 9.41 19.81
CA GLU A 420 30.06 8.95 19.42
C GLU A 420 30.19 7.44 19.61
N THR A 421 29.80 6.71 18.56
CA THR A 421 30.05 5.27 18.42
C THR A 421 31.17 5.09 17.39
N ALA A 422 32.12 4.18 17.66
CA ALA A 422 33.30 4.02 16.82
C ALA A 422 32.93 3.71 15.36
N GLY A 423 33.39 4.56 14.43
CA GLY A 423 33.21 4.43 12.98
C GLY A 423 31.90 4.98 12.41
N GLN A 424 30.95 5.44 13.24
CA GLN A 424 29.77 6.13 12.77
C GLN A 424 30.10 7.53 12.20
N PRO A 425 29.45 7.98 11.11
CA PRO A 425 29.64 9.33 10.61
C PRO A 425 29.09 10.37 11.58
N GLN A 426 29.78 11.51 11.74
CA GLN A 426 29.31 12.64 12.57
C GLN A 426 27.97 13.22 12.08
N THR A 427 27.73 13.15 10.78
CA THR A 427 26.44 13.44 10.16
C THR A 427 26.15 12.34 9.15
N ALA A 428 25.08 11.59 9.38
CA ALA A 428 24.68 10.46 8.54
C ALA A 428 23.88 10.92 7.31
N TRP A 429 24.47 11.80 6.48
CA TRP A 429 23.84 12.21 5.23
C TRP A 429 23.81 11.06 4.20
N GLN A 430 22.87 11.13 3.27
CA GLN A 430 22.70 10.10 2.24
C GLN A 430 23.53 10.47 1.01
N GLU A 431 24.47 9.60 0.62
CA GLU A 431 25.41 9.84 -0.48
C GLU A 431 25.66 8.58 -1.29
N ASP A 432 25.54 8.73 -2.60
CA ASP A 432 25.95 7.74 -3.59
C ASP A 432 27.28 8.14 -4.24
N VAL A 433 28.12 7.15 -4.54
CA VAL A 433 29.46 7.36 -5.10
C VAL A 433 29.70 6.45 -6.28
N TYR A 434 30.08 7.00 -7.43
CA TYR A 434 30.40 6.27 -8.64
C TYR A 434 31.84 6.55 -9.10
N THR A 435 32.66 5.51 -9.21
CA THR A 435 34.02 5.60 -9.78
C THR A 435 34.04 5.04 -11.19
N LEU A 436 34.45 5.88 -12.16
CA LEU A 436 34.37 5.59 -13.58
C LEU A 436 35.41 4.55 -14.02
N LYS A 437 35.04 3.73 -15.02
CA LYS A 437 35.98 2.82 -15.70
C LYS A 437 36.70 3.46 -16.88
N GLY A 438 36.23 4.61 -17.36
CA GLY A 438 36.83 5.41 -18.43
C GLY A 438 36.53 4.89 -19.84
N GLU A 439 35.41 4.20 -20.02
CA GLU A 439 35.07 3.50 -21.27
C GLU A 439 33.85 4.14 -21.97
N GLY A 440 34.05 5.35 -22.51
CA GLY A 440 33.00 6.05 -23.24
C GLY A 440 31.95 6.67 -22.32
N GLU A 441 30.67 6.48 -22.66
CA GLU A 441 29.55 6.91 -21.82
C GLU A 441 29.17 5.82 -20.85
N GLU A 442 29.13 6.16 -19.58
CA GLU A 442 28.78 5.28 -18.49
C GLU A 442 27.40 5.69 -17.95
N ILE A 443 26.48 4.73 -17.89
CA ILE A 443 25.14 4.92 -17.31
C ILE A 443 25.09 4.14 -16.01
N TRP A 444 24.82 4.83 -14.91
CA TRP A 444 24.81 4.21 -13.59
C TRP A 444 23.67 4.72 -12.72
N SER A 445 23.15 3.80 -11.90
CA SER A 445 22.19 4.05 -10.83
C SER A 445 22.50 3.06 -9.69
N PRO A 446 22.32 3.47 -8.43
CA PRO A 446 22.38 2.57 -7.27
C PRO A 446 21.39 1.41 -7.39
N ARG A 447 21.71 0.27 -6.77
CA ARG A 447 20.89 -0.96 -6.84
C ARG A 447 20.25 -1.34 -5.52
N PHE A 448 20.95 -1.11 -4.40
CA PHE A 448 20.57 -1.65 -3.08
C PHE A 448 20.29 -0.55 -2.03
N THR A 449 19.85 0.61 -2.50
CA THR A 449 19.46 1.75 -1.65
C THR A 449 18.35 2.57 -2.32
N PHE A 450 17.79 3.53 -1.58
CA PHE A 450 16.86 4.55 -2.06
C PHE A 450 16.90 5.76 -1.13
N HIS A 451 16.47 6.92 -1.60
CA HIS A 451 16.52 8.21 -0.91
C HIS A 451 15.21 8.95 -1.07
N GLY A 452 14.80 9.75 -0.09
CA GLY A 452 13.75 10.76 -0.24
C GLY A 452 14.36 12.11 -0.58
N PHE A 453 14.03 12.67 -1.75
CA PHE A 453 14.64 13.91 -2.22
C PHE A 453 13.82 14.65 -3.27
N ARG A 454 14.02 15.96 -3.32
CA ARG A 454 13.71 16.82 -4.46
C ARG A 454 14.98 17.35 -5.12
N TYR A 455 16.05 17.51 -4.35
CA TYR A 455 17.28 18.11 -4.81
C TYR A 455 18.43 17.11 -4.75
N VAL A 456 19.29 17.19 -5.77
CA VAL A 456 20.47 16.33 -5.91
C VAL A 456 21.68 17.23 -6.07
N GLU A 457 22.65 17.13 -5.17
CA GLU A 457 23.94 17.79 -5.32
C GLU A 457 24.96 16.81 -5.90
N ILE A 458 25.67 17.23 -6.95
CA ILE A 458 26.69 16.45 -7.62
C ILE A 458 28.03 17.17 -7.53
N THR A 459 29.05 16.45 -7.07
CA THR A 459 30.45 16.90 -7.04
C THR A 459 31.37 15.87 -7.73
N GLY A 460 32.55 16.32 -8.13
CA GLY A 460 33.52 15.45 -8.83
C GLY A 460 33.15 15.12 -10.28
N TRP A 461 32.18 15.82 -10.85
CA TRP A 461 31.78 15.64 -12.24
C TRP A 461 32.93 16.02 -13.20
N PRO A 462 33.25 15.20 -14.23
CA PRO A 462 34.21 15.57 -15.27
C PRO A 462 33.69 16.74 -16.13
N GLY A 463 34.12 17.96 -15.81
CA GLY A 463 33.66 19.17 -16.48
C GLY A 463 32.34 19.69 -15.92
N ARG A 464 31.40 20.08 -16.79
CA ARG A 464 30.08 20.60 -16.40
C ARG A 464 28.97 19.66 -16.90
N PRO A 465 28.06 19.20 -16.03
CA PRO A 465 26.91 18.42 -16.46
C PRO A 465 25.84 19.29 -17.13
N SER A 466 24.91 18.62 -17.82
CA SER A 466 23.67 19.15 -18.36
C SER A 466 22.46 18.50 -17.67
N LEU A 467 21.27 19.05 -17.87
CA LEU A 467 20.03 18.49 -17.31
C LEU A 467 19.74 17.06 -17.79
N SER A 468 20.17 16.69 -19.01
CA SER A 468 19.95 15.35 -19.57
C SER A 468 20.90 14.29 -19.02
N ASP A 469 21.92 14.70 -18.28
CA ASP A 469 22.92 13.80 -17.69
C ASP A 469 22.45 13.20 -16.36
N VAL A 470 21.37 13.72 -15.77
CA VAL A 470 20.83 13.30 -14.48
C VAL A 470 19.34 13.03 -14.61
N GLU A 471 18.90 11.89 -14.12
CA GLU A 471 17.48 11.50 -14.05
C GLU A 471 17.17 11.04 -12.63
N GLY A 472 15.95 11.32 -12.16
CA GLY A 472 15.42 10.82 -10.91
C GLY A 472 14.55 9.62 -11.19
N ILE A 473 14.87 8.47 -10.60
CA ILE A 473 14.13 7.23 -10.81
C ILE A 473 13.24 7.02 -9.59
N ARG A 474 11.95 7.34 -9.71
CA ARG A 474 10.98 7.14 -8.63
C ARG A 474 10.74 5.64 -8.44
N LEU A 475 10.94 5.17 -7.23
CA LEU A 475 10.72 3.78 -6.83
C LEU A 475 9.56 3.71 -5.84
N SER A 476 8.73 2.69 -5.97
CA SER A 476 7.74 2.31 -4.94
C SER A 476 7.25 0.88 -5.19
N ALA A 477 6.55 0.29 -4.24
CA ALA A 477 5.64 -0.82 -4.51
C ALA A 477 4.73 -0.46 -5.69
N ASP A 478 4.60 -1.36 -6.66
CA ASP A 478 3.82 -1.17 -7.88
C ASP A 478 2.33 -1.48 -7.64
N LEU A 479 1.70 -0.62 -6.84
CA LEU A 479 0.29 -0.74 -6.51
C LEU A 479 -0.60 -0.41 -7.72
N GLN A 480 -1.65 -1.21 -7.91
CA GLN A 480 -2.68 -0.91 -8.89
C GLN A 480 -3.52 0.28 -8.41
N ARG A 481 -3.62 1.35 -9.21
CA ARG A 481 -4.49 2.49 -8.90
C ARG A 481 -5.96 2.10 -9.00
N THR A 482 -6.73 2.38 -7.96
CA THR A 482 -8.18 2.09 -7.87
C THR A 482 -9.02 3.37 -7.87
N GLY A 483 -8.46 4.51 -7.46
CA GLY A 483 -9.14 5.80 -7.36
C GLY A 483 -8.64 6.85 -8.35
N SER A 484 -9.57 7.69 -8.81
CA SER A 484 -9.27 8.94 -9.50
C SER A 484 -10.22 10.03 -9.03
N PHE A 485 -9.68 11.21 -8.73
CA PHE A 485 -10.41 12.39 -8.32
C PHE A 485 -9.92 13.61 -9.10
N GLU A 486 -10.85 14.48 -9.50
CA GLU A 486 -10.58 15.79 -10.08
C GLU A 486 -11.75 16.72 -9.77
N CYS A 487 -11.50 18.01 -9.56
CA CYS A 487 -12.55 19.00 -9.32
C CYS A 487 -12.22 20.37 -9.91
N SER A 488 -13.15 21.31 -9.79
CA SER A 488 -12.96 22.67 -10.31
C SER A 488 -11.93 23.51 -9.55
N ASP A 489 -11.54 23.13 -8.33
CA ASP A 489 -10.51 23.82 -7.56
C ASP A 489 -9.10 23.26 -7.88
N PRO A 490 -8.22 24.05 -8.53
CA PRO A 490 -6.87 23.61 -8.84
C PRO A 490 -6.01 23.31 -7.61
N MET A 491 -6.30 23.90 -6.45
CA MET A 491 -5.58 23.63 -5.21
C MET A 491 -5.86 22.21 -4.71
N LEU A 492 -7.13 21.78 -4.71
CA LEU A 492 -7.50 20.42 -4.31
C LEU A 492 -6.93 19.37 -5.28
N ASN A 493 -6.91 19.66 -6.58
CA ASN A 493 -6.26 18.79 -7.58
C ASN A 493 -4.74 18.69 -7.33
N ARG A 494 -4.09 19.80 -6.95
CA ARG A 494 -2.68 19.80 -6.54
C ARG A 494 -2.48 19.01 -5.26
N LEU A 495 -3.40 19.11 -4.29
CA LEU A 495 -3.34 18.35 -3.04
C LEU A 495 -3.47 16.84 -3.30
N ASP A 496 -4.39 16.38 -4.15
CA ASP A 496 -4.50 14.96 -4.56
C ASP A 496 -3.17 14.42 -5.12
N LYS A 497 -2.52 15.21 -5.99
CA LYS A 497 -1.18 14.88 -6.50
C LYS A 497 -0.13 14.82 -5.38
N VAL A 498 -0.13 15.77 -4.46
CA VAL A 498 0.79 15.79 -3.31
C VAL A 498 0.59 14.56 -2.42
N LEU A 499 -0.65 14.15 -2.18
CA LEU A 499 -0.98 12.91 -1.43
C LEU A 499 -0.40 11.67 -2.13
N ASP A 500 -0.55 11.57 -3.46
CA ASP A 500 0.01 10.49 -4.26
C ASP A 500 1.54 10.37 -4.12
N TYR A 501 2.25 11.48 -4.31
CA TYR A 501 3.71 11.50 -4.22
C TYR A 501 4.18 11.17 -2.81
N THR A 502 3.51 11.72 -1.80
CA THR A 502 3.84 11.46 -0.38
C THR A 502 3.68 9.99 -0.05
N PHE A 503 2.53 9.41 -0.36
CA PHE A 503 2.25 8.03 0.00
C PHE A 503 3.16 7.05 -0.70
N ARG A 504 3.31 7.17 -2.02
CA ARG A 504 4.13 6.24 -2.79
C ARG A 504 5.62 6.35 -2.47
N SER A 505 6.08 7.51 -2.02
CA SER A 505 7.43 7.65 -1.50
C SER A 505 7.66 6.74 -0.29
N ASN A 506 6.61 6.37 0.43
CA ASN A 506 6.68 5.61 1.66
C ASN A 506 6.36 4.11 1.50
N LEU A 507 6.46 3.54 0.29
CA LEU A 507 6.08 2.13 0.03
C LEU A 507 7.24 1.26 -0.42
N PHE A 508 8.13 0.92 0.52
CA PHE A 508 9.28 0.06 0.28
C PHE A 508 9.15 -1.22 1.11
N SER A 509 8.24 -2.10 0.69
CA SER A 509 7.76 -3.30 1.40
C SER A 509 7.03 -3.05 2.73
N VAL A 510 7.16 -1.87 3.32
CA VAL A 510 6.38 -1.38 4.45
C VAL A 510 5.77 -0.03 4.06
N GLN A 511 4.70 0.39 4.74
CA GLN A 511 4.28 1.79 4.71
C GLN A 511 5.12 2.55 5.73
N SER A 512 6.13 3.29 5.29
CA SER A 512 7.01 4.05 6.18
C SER A 512 6.41 5.39 6.64
N ASP A 513 6.95 5.92 7.74
CA ASP A 513 6.76 7.29 8.22
C ASP A 513 7.37 8.33 7.26
N CYS A 514 8.61 8.10 6.83
CA CYS A 514 9.28 8.93 5.85
C CYS A 514 10.24 8.08 4.98
N PRO A 515 10.52 8.50 3.72
CA PRO A 515 11.38 7.76 2.82
C PRO A 515 12.87 7.98 3.05
N ALA A 516 13.22 8.97 3.89
CA ALA A 516 14.57 9.48 4.01
C ALA A 516 15.27 8.98 5.28
N ARG A 517 14.87 9.47 6.46
CA ARG A 517 15.69 9.34 7.66
C ARG A 517 15.46 8.07 8.48
N GLU A 518 14.24 7.56 8.55
CA GLU A 518 13.85 6.45 9.44
C GLU A 518 13.37 5.23 8.67
N LYS A 519 12.43 5.42 7.72
CA LYS A 519 11.97 4.36 6.79
C LYS A 519 11.25 3.21 7.48
N PHE A 520 10.56 3.46 8.61
CA PHE A 520 9.98 2.42 9.44
C PHE A 520 8.46 2.31 9.33
N GLY A 521 7.96 1.08 9.42
CA GLY A 521 6.52 0.79 9.37
C GLY A 521 5.78 1.17 10.65
N TYR A 522 5.65 2.46 10.96
CA TYR A 522 4.95 2.95 12.14
C TYR A 522 3.44 2.72 12.07
N GLY A 523 2.87 2.12 13.11
CA GLY A 523 1.44 1.82 13.16
C GLY A 523 0.53 3.06 13.20
N GLY A 524 0.97 4.16 13.82
CA GLY A 524 0.19 5.39 13.94
C GLY A 524 -0.08 6.02 12.59
N ASP A 525 0.94 6.12 11.74
CA ASP A 525 0.85 6.54 10.33
C ASP A 525 -0.18 5.73 9.55
N ILE A 526 -0.15 4.41 9.72
CA ILE A 526 -1.10 3.50 9.09
C ILE A 526 -2.53 3.79 9.58
N VAL A 527 -2.74 3.97 10.90
CA VAL A 527 -4.06 4.32 11.44
C VAL A 527 -4.55 5.65 10.91
N GLY A 528 -3.66 6.64 10.79
CA GLY A 528 -3.98 7.96 10.24
C GLY A 528 -4.35 7.96 8.76
N THR A 529 -3.95 6.95 7.97
CA THR A 529 -3.97 7.06 6.51
C THR A 529 -4.49 5.85 5.74
N ALA A 530 -4.62 4.67 6.35
CA ALA A 530 -4.98 3.44 5.64
C ALA A 530 -6.34 3.53 4.94
N ARG A 531 -7.32 4.20 5.56
CA ARG A 531 -8.63 4.48 4.92
C ARG A 531 -8.47 5.27 3.62
N THR A 532 -7.68 6.34 3.66
CA THR A 532 -7.42 7.17 2.49
C THR A 532 -6.77 6.37 1.37
N PHE A 533 -5.71 5.62 1.64
CA PHE A 533 -4.97 4.99 0.54
C PHE A 533 -5.60 3.71 0.00
N CYS A 534 -6.57 3.10 0.72
CA CYS A 534 -7.50 2.15 0.12
C CYS A 534 -8.41 2.77 -0.98
N TRP A 535 -8.62 4.09 -1.00
CA TRP A 535 -9.27 4.77 -2.13
C TRP A 535 -8.35 4.91 -3.33
N PHE A 536 -7.08 5.22 -3.11
CA PHE A 536 -6.13 5.50 -4.18
C PHE A 536 -5.67 4.22 -4.87
N TYR A 537 -5.45 3.16 -4.09
CA TYR A 537 -4.75 1.96 -4.53
C TYR A 537 -5.42 0.66 -4.09
N ASP A 538 -5.15 -0.42 -4.82
CA ASP A 538 -5.38 -1.77 -4.33
C ASP A 538 -4.32 -2.12 -3.27
N MET A 539 -4.72 -2.01 -2.01
CA MET A 539 -3.90 -2.24 -0.83
C MET A 539 -4.01 -3.66 -0.25
N GLU A 540 -4.77 -4.57 -0.88
CA GLU A 540 -5.12 -5.86 -0.29
C GLU A 540 -3.87 -6.64 0.15
N ASN A 541 -3.06 -7.11 -0.81
CA ASN A 541 -1.89 -7.91 -0.50
C ASN A 541 -0.79 -7.11 0.23
N PHE A 542 -0.77 -5.79 0.10
CA PHE A 542 0.20 -4.94 0.80
C PHE A 542 -0.10 -4.86 2.31
N TYR A 543 -1.34 -4.54 2.69
CA TYR A 543 -1.73 -4.49 4.10
C TYR A 543 -1.90 -5.89 4.71
N ARG A 544 -2.23 -6.92 3.91
CA ARG A 544 -2.14 -8.30 4.40
C ARG A 544 -0.73 -8.67 4.81
N LYS A 545 0.28 -8.30 4.02
CA LYS A 545 1.69 -8.50 4.38
C LYS A 545 2.05 -7.72 5.65
N ALA A 546 1.65 -6.45 5.76
CA ALA A 546 1.90 -5.66 6.97
C ALA A 546 1.27 -6.28 8.23
N LEU A 547 0.08 -6.85 8.12
CA LEU A 547 -0.56 -7.59 9.22
C LEU A 547 0.24 -8.81 9.66
N HIS A 548 0.86 -9.53 8.71
CA HIS A 548 1.81 -10.60 9.05
C HIS A 548 3.03 -10.07 9.80
N ASP A 549 3.57 -8.91 9.41
CA ASP A 549 4.70 -8.30 10.14
C ASP A 549 4.33 -7.98 11.59
N PHE A 550 3.22 -7.29 11.83
CA PHE A 550 2.74 -7.01 13.20
C PHE A 550 2.47 -8.30 13.99
N ALA A 551 1.89 -9.33 13.36
CA ALA A 551 1.66 -10.61 14.02
C ALA A 551 2.96 -11.34 14.36
N ASN A 552 3.97 -11.28 13.49
CA ASN A 552 5.28 -11.87 13.71
C ASN A 552 6.05 -11.18 14.85
N ASP A 553 5.80 -9.89 15.06
CA ASP A 553 6.46 -9.06 16.07
C ASP A 553 5.62 -8.84 17.34
N GLN A 554 4.42 -9.43 17.44
CA GLN A 554 3.61 -9.38 18.65
C GLN A 554 4.43 -9.84 19.86
N ARG A 555 4.47 -9.00 20.89
CA ARG A 555 5.27 -9.23 22.09
C ARG A 555 4.70 -10.38 22.93
N PRO A 556 5.52 -11.04 23.78
CA PRO A 556 5.10 -12.21 24.56
C PRO A 556 3.80 -12.04 25.36
N GLU A 557 3.60 -10.89 26.04
CA GLU A 557 2.37 -10.58 26.80
C GLU A 557 1.15 -10.26 25.91
N GLY A 558 1.33 -9.95 24.62
CA GLY A 558 0.24 -9.70 23.68
C GLY A 558 0.22 -8.32 23.02
N GLY A 559 0.96 -7.34 23.56
CA GLY A 559 1.07 -6.01 22.96
C GLY A 559 1.69 -6.04 21.57
N MET A 560 1.22 -5.16 20.69
CA MET A 560 1.84 -4.93 19.38
C MET A 560 3.00 -3.95 19.51
N THR A 561 3.98 -4.05 18.63
CA THR A 561 5.10 -3.11 18.55
C THR A 561 4.66 -1.80 17.92
N GLU A 562 5.47 -0.75 18.10
CA GLU A 562 5.23 0.56 17.49
C GLU A 562 5.46 0.53 15.97
N THR A 563 6.51 -0.18 15.58
CA THR A 563 6.91 -0.44 14.20
C THR A 563 6.84 -1.93 13.89
N ALA A 564 6.52 -2.26 12.64
CA ALA A 564 6.59 -3.61 12.12
C ALA A 564 7.25 -3.59 10.73
N PRO A 565 8.42 -4.23 10.53
CA PRO A 565 9.18 -5.00 11.51
C PRO A 565 9.72 -4.19 12.70
N TYR A 566 9.84 -4.84 13.87
CA TYR A 566 10.27 -4.23 15.12
C TYR A 566 11.75 -3.84 15.11
N ASN A 567 12.02 -2.57 15.41
CA ASN A 567 13.37 -1.97 15.36
C ASN A 567 13.90 -1.49 16.73
N GLY A 568 13.19 -1.79 17.82
CA GLY A 568 13.56 -1.37 19.17
C GLY A 568 12.74 -0.20 19.73
N ILE A 569 12.06 0.56 18.89
CA ILE A 569 11.28 1.74 19.29
C ILE A 569 9.95 1.30 19.95
N ALA A 570 9.66 1.86 21.11
CA ALA A 570 8.50 1.52 21.95
C ALA A 570 8.12 2.72 22.84
N ASP A 571 8.03 3.90 22.23
CA ASP A 571 7.85 5.17 22.91
C ASP A 571 6.48 5.24 23.56
N MET A 572 6.48 5.60 24.85
CA MET A 572 5.27 5.60 25.68
C MET A 572 4.47 4.29 25.62
N GLY A 573 5.19 3.18 25.41
CA GLY A 573 4.65 1.82 25.37
C GLY A 573 4.06 1.35 26.70
N LEU A 574 3.17 0.38 26.65
CA LEU A 574 2.46 -0.14 27.84
C LEU A 574 3.22 -1.30 28.54
N GLY A 575 4.50 -1.46 28.23
CA GLY A 575 5.39 -2.50 28.76
C GLY A 575 5.69 -3.63 27.77
N ASN A 576 6.67 -4.48 28.11
CA ASN A 576 7.12 -5.62 27.31
C ASN A 576 7.53 -5.25 25.86
N ASP A 577 8.12 -4.06 25.71
CA ASP A 577 8.49 -3.45 24.42
C ASP A 577 7.34 -3.35 23.40
N SER A 578 6.10 -3.23 23.90
CA SER A 578 4.96 -2.87 23.06
C SER A 578 4.98 -1.38 22.72
N GLY A 579 4.44 -1.01 21.57
CA GLY A 579 4.32 0.37 21.14
C GLY A 579 3.26 1.17 21.91
N PRO A 580 3.09 2.45 21.60
CA PRO A 580 2.01 3.26 22.14
C PRO A 580 0.65 2.79 21.61
N ILE A 581 -0.40 2.92 22.42
CA ILE A 581 -1.71 2.32 22.12
C ILE A 581 -2.31 2.77 20.78
N GLY A 582 -2.11 4.02 20.37
CA GLY A 582 -2.57 4.51 19.06
C GLY A 582 -1.89 3.82 17.87
N TRP A 583 -0.61 3.46 18.02
CA TRP A 583 0.15 2.74 16.98
C TRP A 583 -0.21 1.26 16.96
N GLN A 584 -0.40 0.67 18.14
CA GLN A 584 -0.86 -0.72 18.28
C GLN A 584 -2.20 -1.00 17.56
N LEU A 585 -3.03 0.04 17.38
CA LEU A 585 -4.34 -0.06 16.71
C LEU A 585 -4.23 -0.47 15.24
N ALA A 586 -3.09 -0.22 14.58
CA ALA A 586 -2.87 -0.54 13.18
C ALA A 586 -3.24 -1.98 12.82
N PHE A 587 -2.96 -2.92 13.73
CA PHE A 587 -3.27 -4.33 13.54
C PHE A 587 -4.77 -4.59 13.37
N ALA A 588 -5.61 -4.05 14.25
CA ALA A 588 -7.07 -4.22 14.14
C ALA A 588 -7.65 -3.33 13.03
N PHE A 589 -7.09 -2.13 12.86
CA PHE A 589 -7.59 -1.14 11.91
C PHE A 589 -7.40 -1.60 10.45
N MET A 590 -6.23 -2.11 10.08
CA MET A 590 -6.01 -2.67 8.73
C MET A 590 -6.95 -3.86 8.44
N GLN A 591 -7.21 -4.73 9.42
CA GLN A 591 -8.18 -5.82 9.27
C GLN A 591 -9.58 -5.28 8.94
N LYS A 592 -10.00 -4.20 9.61
CA LYS A 592 -11.26 -3.51 9.34
C LYS A 592 -11.28 -2.91 7.94
N GLN A 593 -10.20 -2.25 7.51
CA GLN A 593 -10.10 -1.67 6.17
C GLN A 593 -10.17 -2.73 5.07
N LEU A 594 -9.43 -3.83 5.22
CA LEU A 594 -9.50 -4.93 4.25
C LEU A 594 -10.90 -5.55 4.17
N TYR A 595 -11.59 -5.67 5.30
CA TYR A 595 -12.98 -6.12 5.30
C TYR A 595 -13.92 -5.12 4.63
N GLU A 596 -13.84 -3.83 4.96
CA GLU A 596 -14.74 -2.81 4.40
C GLU A 596 -14.58 -2.63 2.89
N TYR A 597 -13.35 -2.57 2.39
CA TYR A 597 -13.07 -2.29 0.99
C TYR A 597 -13.15 -3.53 0.09
N TYR A 598 -12.83 -4.72 0.63
CA TYR A 598 -12.72 -5.96 -0.16
C TYR A 598 -13.70 -7.07 0.25
N GLY A 599 -14.37 -6.93 1.39
CA GLY A 599 -15.20 -8.00 1.97
C GLY A 599 -14.37 -9.19 2.50
N ASP A 600 -13.06 -9.02 2.73
CA ASP A 600 -12.20 -10.13 3.16
C ASP A 600 -12.31 -10.42 4.66
N LEU A 601 -13.06 -11.46 5.00
CA LEU A 601 -13.15 -11.97 6.38
C LEU A 601 -12.00 -12.91 6.77
N ARG A 602 -11.15 -13.35 5.83
CA ARG A 602 -10.13 -14.37 6.11
C ARG A 602 -9.06 -13.84 7.05
N THR A 603 -8.61 -12.61 6.82
CA THR A 603 -7.61 -11.95 7.64
C THR A 603 -8.10 -11.78 9.08
N ILE A 604 -9.35 -11.31 9.26
CA ILE A 604 -10.01 -11.25 10.57
C ILE A 604 -10.06 -12.65 11.22
N LYS A 605 -10.51 -13.68 10.49
CA LYS A 605 -10.60 -15.05 11.02
C LYS A 605 -9.23 -15.61 11.44
N ALA A 606 -8.20 -15.40 10.63
CA ALA A 606 -6.85 -15.91 10.86
C ALA A 606 -6.19 -15.24 12.07
N PHE A 607 -6.36 -13.92 12.21
CA PHE A 607 -5.69 -13.12 13.23
C PHE A 607 -6.54 -12.81 14.47
N TYR A 608 -7.79 -13.28 14.53
CA TYR A 608 -8.65 -13.11 15.70
C TYR A 608 -7.98 -13.51 17.03
N PRO A 609 -7.30 -14.68 17.15
CA PRO A 609 -6.63 -15.04 18.40
C PRO A 609 -5.51 -14.06 18.79
N THR A 610 -4.78 -13.54 17.80
CA THR A 610 -3.72 -12.55 17.97
C THR A 610 -4.27 -11.23 18.49
N LEU A 611 -5.36 -10.72 17.90
CA LEU A 611 -6.03 -9.51 18.35
C LEU A 611 -6.63 -9.68 19.75
N ARG A 612 -7.26 -10.83 20.03
CA ARG A 612 -7.78 -11.12 21.37
C ARG A 612 -6.68 -11.05 22.42
N LYS A 613 -5.52 -11.65 22.15
CA LYS A 613 -4.36 -11.59 23.05
C LYS A 613 -3.89 -10.15 23.28
N GLN A 614 -3.92 -9.31 22.26
CA GLN A 614 -3.61 -7.88 22.38
C GLN A 614 -4.63 -7.15 23.26
N VAL A 615 -5.92 -7.37 23.07
CA VAL A 615 -6.96 -6.74 23.90
C VAL A 615 -6.86 -7.18 25.36
N GLU A 616 -6.57 -8.45 25.64
CA GLU A 616 -6.34 -8.91 27.02
C GLU A 616 -5.08 -8.28 27.64
N PHE A 617 -4.03 -8.07 26.85
CA PHE A 617 -2.88 -7.28 27.29
C PHE A 617 -3.30 -5.86 27.65
N LEU A 618 -4.02 -5.16 26.79
CA LEU A 618 -4.50 -3.78 27.07
C LEU A 618 -5.40 -3.73 28.30
N ARG A 619 -6.32 -4.69 28.44
CA ARG A 619 -7.18 -4.87 29.62
C ARG A 619 -6.39 -5.02 30.90
N SER A 620 -5.27 -5.76 30.85
CA SER A 620 -4.37 -5.93 32.01
C SER A 620 -3.62 -4.66 32.41
N LYS A 621 -3.45 -3.69 31.48
CA LYS A 621 -2.77 -2.41 31.74
C LYS A 621 -3.75 -1.30 32.14
N ALA A 622 -5.04 -1.48 31.88
CA ALA A 622 -6.07 -0.52 32.23
C ALA A 622 -6.32 -0.47 33.75
N LYS A 623 -6.56 0.74 34.28
CA LYS A 623 -7.02 0.97 35.66
C LYS A 623 -8.39 1.62 35.60
N GLU A 624 -9.37 1.04 36.28
CA GLU A 624 -10.77 1.50 36.21
C GLU A 624 -11.27 1.63 34.75
N ASN A 625 -10.86 0.69 33.89
CA ASN A 625 -11.15 0.68 32.45
C ASN A 625 -10.59 1.89 31.66
N ARG A 626 -9.60 2.60 32.20
CA ARG A 626 -8.89 3.70 31.51
C ARG A 626 -7.40 3.41 31.35
N ILE A 627 -6.81 3.96 30.30
CA ILE A 627 -5.36 3.99 30.08
C ILE A 627 -4.94 5.46 30.08
N GLY A 628 -3.94 5.80 30.89
CA GLY A 628 -3.61 7.20 31.19
C GLY A 628 -2.53 7.83 30.29
N THR A 629 -1.76 7.02 29.57
CA THR A 629 -0.52 7.45 28.92
C THR A 629 -0.44 6.97 27.47
N CYS A 630 -0.04 7.84 26.54
CA CYS A 630 0.30 7.53 25.15
C CYS A 630 1.05 8.71 24.51
N ILE A 631 1.53 8.56 23.27
CA ILE A 631 2.07 9.66 22.43
C ILE A 631 1.01 10.73 22.12
N ASN A 632 -0.28 10.36 22.16
CA ASN A 632 -1.43 11.23 21.87
C ASN A 632 -1.55 11.57 20.37
N ASP A 633 -2.24 12.64 20.04
CA ASP A 633 -2.41 13.27 18.74
C ASP A 633 -1.10 13.93 18.32
N HIS A 634 -0.18 13.12 17.79
CA HIS A 634 1.17 13.53 17.43
C HIS A 634 1.17 14.70 16.43
N GLU A 635 2.07 15.66 16.64
CA GLU A 635 2.17 16.93 15.89
C GLU A 635 0.92 17.84 15.90
N SER A 636 0.07 17.72 16.92
CA SER A 636 -0.98 18.72 17.22
C SER A 636 -0.39 20.04 17.71
N LEU A 637 -0.96 21.16 17.26
CA LEU A 637 -0.65 22.52 17.74
C LEU A 637 -1.44 22.89 19.00
N GLU A 638 -2.45 22.10 19.35
CA GLU A 638 -3.27 22.30 20.55
C GLU A 638 -2.71 21.52 21.75
N GLU A 639 -3.11 21.94 22.96
CA GLU A 639 -2.81 21.18 24.17
C GLU A 639 -3.48 19.80 24.11
N ARG A 640 -2.71 18.76 24.43
CA ARG A 640 -3.10 17.36 24.30
C ARG A 640 -3.41 16.75 25.67
N VAL A 641 -4.39 15.85 25.73
CA VAL A 641 -4.80 15.14 26.96
C VAL A 641 -4.50 13.63 26.87
N PRO A 642 -3.30 13.14 27.23
CA PRO A 642 -2.87 11.75 26.96
C PRO A 642 -3.86 10.67 27.38
N ALA A 643 -4.49 10.82 28.54
CA ALA A 643 -5.44 9.86 29.07
C ALA A 643 -6.72 9.75 28.22
N LEU A 644 -7.17 10.86 27.61
CA LEU A 644 -8.34 10.90 26.73
C LEU A 644 -8.09 10.04 25.49
N PHE A 645 -7.00 10.32 24.78
CA PHE A 645 -6.67 9.62 23.54
C PHE A 645 -6.31 8.16 23.83
N ALA A 646 -5.57 7.88 24.89
CA ALA A 646 -5.24 6.50 25.26
C ALA A 646 -6.50 5.67 25.57
N THR A 647 -7.44 6.23 26.34
CA THR A 647 -8.70 5.54 26.66
C THR A 647 -9.61 5.39 25.43
N ALA A 648 -9.67 6.40 24.55
CA ALA A 648 -10.42 6.31 23.30
C ALA A 648 -9.85 5.24 22.33
N HIS A 649 -8.53 5.15 22.19
CA HIS A 649 -7.90 4.08 21.41
C HIS A 649 -8.10 2.71 22.06
N TYR A 650 -8.06 2.60 23.39
CA TYR A 650 -8.39 1.36 24.09
C TYR A 650 -9.82 0.90 23.76
N TYR A 651 -10.79 1.81 23.87
CA TYR A 651 -12.17 1.56 23.44
C TYR A 651 -12.23 1.06 21.98
N HIS A 652 -11.50 1.72 21.06
CA HIS A 652 -11.50 1.34 19.65
C HIS A 652 -10.99 -0.09 19.41
N HIS A 653 -9.94 -0.54 20.12
CA HIS A 653 -9.49 -1.94 20.03
C HIS A 653 -10.58 -2.92 20.46
N VAL A 654 -11.27 -2.62 21.56
CA VAL A 654 -12.29 -3.50 22.13
C VAL A 654 -13.53 -3.58 21.24
N ILE A 655 -14.00 -2.48 20.66
CA ILE A 655 -15.14 -2.51 19.73
C ILE A 655 -14.82 -3.27 18.45
N LEU A 656 -13.60 -3.13 17.91
CA LEU A 656 -13.18 -3.89 16.73
C LEU A 656 -13.13 -5.39 17.04
N LEU A 657 -12.62 -5.78 18.20
CA LEU A 657 -12.62 -7.18 18.61
C LEU A 657 -14.05 -7.73 18.79
N ALA A 658 -14.97 -6.95 19.38
CA ALA A 658 -16.37 -7.34 19.53
C ALA A 658 -17.08 -7.49 18.17
N GLU A 659 -16.83 -6.58 17.23
CA GLU A 659 -17.31 -6.67 15.85
C GLU A 659 -16.75 -7.92 15.18
N PHE A 660 -15.45 -8.14 15.25
CA PHE A 660 -14.78 -9.28 14.64
C PHE A 660 -15.23 -10.61 15.25
N ALA A 661 -15.54 -10.64 16.54
CA ALA A 661 -16.14 -11.80 17.20
C ALA A 661 -17.50 -12.13 16.58
N SER A 662 -18.33 -11.12 16.37
CA SER A 662 -19.64 -11.27 15.71
C SER A 662 -19.48 -11.78 14.27
N LEU A 663 -18.60 -11.15 13.48
CA LEU A 663 -18.33 -11.51 12.09
C LEU A 663 -17.76 -12.92 11.92
N THR A 664 -17.08 -13.44 12.94
CA THR A 664 -16.45 -14.78 12.91
C THR A 664 -17.24 -15.85 13.66
N GLY A 665 -18.48 -15.54 14.09
CA GLY A 665 -19.37 -16.52 14.71
C GLY A 665 -19.02 -16.87 16.16
N ARG A 666 -18.54 -15.88 16.92
CA ARG A 666 -18.12 -16.03 18.33
C ARG A 666 -19.01 -15.18 19.25
N PRO A 667 -20.28 -15.59 19.47
CA PRO A 667 -21.27 -14.75 20.17
C PRO A 667 -20.93 -14.47 21.63
N LYS A 668 -20.22 -15.37 22.32
CA LYS A 668 -19.79 -15.17 23.72
C LYS A 668 -18.76 -14.05 23.83
N ASP A 669 -17.70 -14.14 23.04
CA ASP A 669 -16.68 -13.09 22.96
C ASP A 669 -17.30 -11.76 22.50
N ALA A 670 -18.21 -11.79 21.52
CA ALA A 670 -18.91 -10.58 21.06
C ALA A 670 -19.68 -9.89 22.20
N GLN A 671 -20.41 -10.67 23.00
CA GLN A 671 -21.11 -10.15 24.17
C GLN A 671 -20.15 -9.63 25.24
N GLU A 672 -19.11 -10.39 25.59
CA GLU A 672 -18.12 -9.99 26.60
C GLU A 672 -17.44 -8.68 26.24
N TYR A 673 -16.90 -8.58 25.01
CA TYR A 673 -16.18 -7.38 24.59
C TYR A 673 -17.10 -6.19 24.32
N SER A 674 -18.37 -6.43 23.96
CA SER A 674 -19.36 -5.34 23.91
C SER A 674 -19.64 -4.74 25.30
N LEU A 675 -19.72 -5.59 26.34
CA LEU A 675 -19.87 -5.11 27.72
C LEU A 675 -18.62 -4.36 28.19
N LEU A 676 -17.43 -4.88 27.91
CA LEU A 676 -16.18 -4.19 28.23
C LEU A 676 -16.10 -2.82 27.53
N ALA A 677 -16.49 -2.74 26.26
CA ALA A 677 -16.56 -1.47 25.53
C ALA A 677 -17.53 -0.49 26.20
N ALA A 678 -18.70 -0.94 26.63
CA ALA A 678 -19.66 -0.12 27.35
C ALA A 678 -19.08 0.42 28.67
N ASP A 679 -18.39 -0.42 29.45
CA ASP A 679 -17.75 -0.01 30.71
C ASP A 679 -16.62 1.02 30.47
N ILE A 680 -15.85 0.87 29.38
CA ILE A 680 -14.82 1.85 29.00
C ILE A 680 -15.48 3.17 28.58
N LYS A 681 -16.56 3.14 27.79
CA LYS A 681 -17.31 4.34 27.39
C LYS A 681 -17.86 5.08 28.60
N GLU A 682 -18.46 4.39 29.56
CA GLU A 682 -18.94 5.00 30.80
C GLU A 682 -17.79 5.66 31.59
N SER A 683 -16.66 4.96 31.71
CA SER A 683 -15.46 5.47 32.38
C SER A 683 -14.87 6.70 31.68
N PHE A 684 -14.86 6.71 30.34
CA PHE A 684 -14.46 7.86 29.54
C PHE A 684 -15.39 9.06 29.77
N ILE A 685 -16.71 8.85 29.70
CA ILE A 685 -17.71 9.91 29.89
C ILE A 685 -17.52 10.55 31.27
N LYS A 686 -17.40 9.74 32.32
CA LYS A 686 -17.23 10.21 33.69
C LYS A 686 -15.97 11.07 33.88
N GLU A 687 -14.87 10.71 33.23
CA GLU A 687 -13.59 11.39 33.38
C GLU A 687 -13.50 12.66 32.51
N PHE A 688 -13.95 12.58 31.26
CA PHE A 688 -13.62 13.58 30.24
C PHE A 688 -14.80 14.44 29.80
N VAL A 689 -16.06 14.00 29.92
CA VAL A 689 -17.22 14.79 29.49
C VAL A 689 -17.71 15.64 30.67
N LYS A 690 -17.72 16.97 30.52
CA LYS A 690 -18.22 17.89 31.55
C LYS A 690 -19.74 18.05 31.43
N PRO A 691 -20.55 17.51 32.36
CA PRO A 691 -22.00 17.45 32.20
C PRO A 691 -22.65 18.82 32.00
N GLY A 692 -23.56 18.94 31.03
CA GLY A 692 -24.32 20.14 30.74
C GLY A 692 -23.55 21.29 30.08
N THR A 693 -22.28 21.09 29.74
CA THR A 693 -21.44 22.16 29.12
C THR A 693 -21.15 21.91 27.64
N GLY A 694 -21.27 20.66 27.17
CA GLY A 694 -20.75 20.24 25.87
C GLY A 694 -19.23 20.19 25.77
N GLU A 695 -18.48 20.42 26.85
CA GLU A 695 -17.02 20.35 26.83
C GLU A 695 -16.52 18.93 27.09
N VAL A 696 -15.64 18.45 26.21
CA VAL A 696 -14.82 17.26 26.47
C VAL A 696 -13.40 17.71 26.82
N ALA A 697 -12.95 17.35 28.03
CA ALA A 697 -11.66 17.68 28.61
C ALA A 697 -11.29 19.17 28.48
N ASN A 698 -10.32 19.49 27.62
CA ASN A 698 -9.83 20.85 27.38
C ASN A 698 -10.51 21.55 26.19
N ALA A 699 -11.57 20.95 25.60
CA ALA A 699 -12.40 21.53 24.54
C ALA A 699 -11.61 22.00 23.30
N THR A 700 -10.56 21.26 22.95
CA THR A 700 -9.79 21.40 21.69
C THR A 700 -10.53 20.76 20.52
N GLN A 701 -10.11 21.04 19.29
CA GLN A 701 -10.73 20.45 18.09
C GLN A 701 -10.68 18.92 18.16
N ALA A 702 -9.49 18.38 18.47
CA ALA A 702 -9.26 16.95 18.51
C ALA A 702 -10.01 16.26 19.67
N ALA A 703 -10.03 16.84 20.88
CA ALA A 703 -10.74 16.24 22.01
C ALA A 703 -12.24 16.10 21.74
N GLN A 704 -12.86 17.14 21.17
CA GLN A 704 -14.28 17.11 20.83
C GLN A 704 -14.57 16.16 19.66
N ALA A 705 -13.75 16.22 18.61
CA ALA A 705 -13.91 15.37 17.44
C ALA A 705 -13.73 13.88 17.78
N PHE A 706 -12.77 13.51 18.64
CA PHE A 706 -12.55 12.12 19.07
C PHE A 706 -13.76 11.55 19.80
N ALA A 707 -14.32 12.34 20.70
CA ALA A 707 -15.48 11.91 21.47
C ALA A 707 -16.72 11.74 20.59
N LEU A 708 -16.91 12.59 19.58
CA LEU A 708 -17.98 12.44 18.58
C LEU A 708 -17.73 11.27 17.63
N PHE A 709 -16.52 11.16 17.09
CA PHE A 709 -16.13 10.17 16.09
C PHE A 709 -16.24 8.73 16.59
N TYR A 710 -15.84 8.47 17.84
CA TYR A 710 -15.96 7.15 18.46
C TYR A 710 -17.27 6.92 19.23
N ASP A 711 -18.25 7.83 19.11
CA ASP A 711 -19.51 7.78 19.86
C ASP A 711 -19.28 7.62 21.38
N LEU A 712 -18.37 8.40 21.97
CA LEU A 712 -18.01 8.39 23.39
C LEU A 712 -18.77 9.45 24.21
N ILE A 713 -19.95 9.85 23.76
CA ILE A 713 -20.77 10.92 24.34
C ILE A 713 -22.20 10.40 24.58
N PRO A 714 -22.88 10.79 25.67
CA PRO A 714 -24.32 10.54 25.81
C PRO A 714 -25.12 11.20 24.69
N GLU A 715 -26.17 10.55 24.20
CA GLU A 715 -27.00 11.08 23.10
C GLU A 715 -27.51 12.51 23.37
N SER A 716 -27.88 12.80 24.62
CA SER A 716 -28.37 14.12 25.06
C SER A 716 -27.33 15.24 25.03
N GLU A 717 -26.03 14.91 24.95
CA GLU A 717 -24.93 15.88 24.98
C GLU A 717 -24.32 16.10 23.58
N LYS A 718 -24.64 15.25 22.58
CA LYS A 718 -24.00 15.29 21.26
C LYS A 718 -24.12 16.65 20.56
N GLU A 719 -25.30 17.26 20.59
CA GLU A 719 -25.52 18.58 19.96
C GLU A 719 -24.70 19.67 20.65
N ALA A 720 -24.65 19.66 21.99
CA ALA A 720 -23.86 20.61 22.77
C ALA A 720 -22.36 20.42 22.50
N VAL A 721 -21.88 19.18 22.45
CA VAL A 721 -20.49 18.87 22.13
C VAL A 721 -20.14 19.30 20.71
N PHE A 722 -21.03 19.06 19.73
CA PHE A 722 -20.84 19.53 18.37
C PHE A 722 -20.79 21.07 18.29
N ALA A 723 -21.63 21.78 19.04
CA ALA A 723 -21.57 23.23 19.10
C ALA A 723 -20.24 23.74 19.68
N VAL A 724 -19.68 23.09 20.69
CA VAL A 724 -18.35 23.45 21.24
C VAL A 724 -17.23 23.05 20.27
N PHE A 725 -17.35 21.94 19.55
CA PHE A 725 -16.44 21.56 18.47
C PHE A 725 -16.32 22.66 17.40
N LEU A 726 -17.45 23.19 16.93
CA LEU A 726 -17.46 24.31 15.99
C LEU A 726 -16.81 25.58 16.57
N LYS A 727 -17.02 25.85 17.87
CA LYS A 727 -16.32 26.97 18.55
C LYS A 727 -14.82 26.73 18.64
N ALA A 728 -14.36 25.50 18.86
CA ALA A 728 -12.94 25.15 18.89
C ALA A 728 -12.28 25.36 17.52
N ILE A 729 -12.97 25.04 16.42
CA ILE A 729 -12.54 25.40 15.07
C ILE A 729 -12.43 26.93 14.91
N GLY A 730 -13.45 27.67 15.37
CA GLY A 730 -13.44 29.14 15.30
C GLY A 730 -12.34 29.81 16.12
N LYS A 731 -11.84 29.22 17.20
CA LYS A 731 -10.67 29.73 17.97
C LYS A 731 -9.39 29.77 17.14
N TRP A 732 -9.30 28.90 16.14
CA TRP A 732 -8.22 28.84 15.16
C TRP A 732 -8.62 29.50 13.85
N ASP A 733 -9.61 30.39 13.85
CA ASP A 733 -10.11 31.06 12.65
C ASP A 733 -10.45 30.07 11.51
N GLY A 734 -10.98 28.89 11.81
CA GLY A 734 -11.28 27.89 10.77
C GLY A 734 -10.11 27.01 10.32
N HIS A 735 -8.90 27.22 10.85
CA HIS A 735 -7.74 26.36 10.54
C HIS A 735 -7.80 25.00 11.25
N ILE A 736 -7.16 24.01 10.64
CA ILE A 736 -6.83 22.74 11.28
C ILE A 736 -5.67 22.94 12.27
N ALA A 737 -5.81 22.47 13.51
CA ALA A 737 -4.75 22.58 14.51
C ALA A 737 -4.41 21.24 15.19
N SER A 738 -5.06 20.16 14.77
CA SER A 738 -4.89 18.82 15.33
C SER A 738 -3.75 18.04 14.69
N GLY A 739 -3.40 16.92 15.31
CA GLY A 739 -2.37 16.00 14.88
C GLY A 739 -2.90 14.83 14.04
N ILE A 740 -2.04 13.81 13.90
CA ILE A 740 -2.27 12.61 13.07
C ILE A 740 -3.64 11.95 13.26
N PHE A 741 -4.14 11.89 14.49
CA PHE A 741 -5.38 11.17 14.81
C PHE A 741 -6.57 12.12 14.79
N GLY A 742 -6.39 13.35 15.26
CA GLY A 742 -7.39 14.41 15.27
C GLY A 742 -7.91 14.76 13.88
N VAL A 743 -7.03 14.87 12.89
CA VAL A 743 -7.39 15.22 11.51
C VAL A 743 -8.49 14.33 10.92
N PRO A 744 -8.34 12.99 10.84
CA PRO A 744 -9.39 12.15 10.27
C PRO A 744 -10.70 12.22 11.07
N ALA A 745 -10.65 12.38 12.40
CA ALA A 745 -11.85 12.52 13.22
C ALA A 745 -12.60 13.84 12.94
N ILE A 746 -11.89 14.95 12.82
CA ILE A 746 -12.46 16.28 12.53
C ILE A 746 -13.19 16.26 11.19
N LEU A 747 -12.53 15.80 10.13
CA LEU A 747 -13.11 15.77 8.79
C LEU A 747 -14.32 14.84 8.72
N GLU A 748 -14.27 13.69 9.38
CA GLU A 748 -15.39 12.76 9.43
C GLU A 748 -16.60 13.33 10.19
N VAL A 749 -16.36 13.96 11.35
CA VAL A 749 -17.44 14.60 12.14
C VAL A 749 -18.10 15.72 11.34
N LEU A 750 -17.33 16.56 10.63
CA LEU A 750 -17.90 17.60 9.76
C LEU A 750 -18.72 17.00 8.62
N ARG A 751 -18.21 15.95 7.96
CA ARG A 751 -18.91 15.25 6.86
C ARG A 751 -20.22 14.62 7.31
N GLN A 752 -20.23 13.93 8.45
CA GLN A 752 -21.43 13.29 8.99
C GLN A 752 -22.52 14.30 9.36
N ASN A 753 -22.14 15.53 9.73
CA ASN A 753 -23.05 16.61 10.10
C ASN A 753 -23.34 17.59 8.94
N ASN A 754 -23.05 17.21 7.69
CA ASN A 754 -23.23 18.04 6.48
C ASN A 754 -22.55 19.43 6.58
N ARG A 755 -21.45 19.55 7.32
CA ARG A 755 -20.66 20.80 7.46
C ARG A 755 -19.46 20.83 6.52
N ASN A 756 -19.70 20.46 5.27
CA ASN A 756 -18.66 20.45 4.25
C ASN A 756 -18.18 21.85 3.87
N ASP A 757 -19.00 22.87 4.14
CA ASP A 757 -18.62 24.29 4.08
C ASP A 757 -17.39 24.57 4.94
N ILE A 758 -17.39 24.12 6.20
CA ILE A 758 -16.25 24.31 7.11
C ILE A 758 -15.06 23.45 6.69
N ALA A 759 -15.30 22.19 6.32
CA ALA A 759 -14.21 21.29 5.91
C ALA A 759 -13.49 21.83 4.67
N TYR A 760 -14.23 22.35 3.69
CA TYR A 760 -13.67 22.98 2.51
C TYR A 760 -12.82 24.21 2.86
N GLU A 761 -13.36 25.13 3.66
CA GLU A 761 -12.62 26.31 4.11
C GLU A 761 -11.32 25.90 4.82
N MET A 762 -11.41 25.00 5.80
CA MET A 762 -10.28 24.50 6.57
C MET A 762 -9.18 23.88 5.69
N VAL A 763 -9.56 23.09 4.68
CA VAL A 763 -8.60 22.42 3.78
C VAL A 763 -7.96 23.42 2.82
N THR A 764 -8.72 24.42 2.36
CA THR A 764 -8.31 25.39 1.31
C THR A 764 -7.61 26.63 1.83
N LYS A 765 -7.60 26.85 3.16
CA LYS A 765 -6.89 27.97 3.78
C LYS A 765 -5.38 27.97 3.47
N LYS A 766 -4.89 29.14 3.08
CA LYS A 766 -3.55 29.36 2.50
C LYS A 766 -2.52 29.86 3.51
N ASP A 767 -2.96 30.48 4.59
CA ASP A 767 -2.14 30.89 5.72
C ASP A 767 -1.97 29.77 6.73
N PHE A 768 -0.94 29.89 7.58
CA PHE A 768 -0.60 28.86 8.56
C PHE A 768 -1.66 28.74 9.65
N PRO A 769 -2.01 27.53 10.11
CA PRO A 769 -1.58 26.19 9.65
C PRO A 769 -2.54 25.53 8.63
N GLY A 770 -2.07 24.52 7.88
CA GLY A 770 -2.94 23.65 7.06
C GLY A 770 -2.31 23.21 5.73
N TRP A 771 -3.06 22.42 4.95
CA TRP A 771 -2.59 21.91 3.66
C TRP A 771 -2.39 23.03 2.62
N GLY A 772 -3.31 23.99 2.52
CA GLY A 772 -3.13 25.12 1.61
C GLY A 772 -1.87 25.92 1.94
N HIS A 773 -1.56 26.10 3.23
CA HIS A 773 -0.28 26.68 3.64
C HIS A 773 0.95 25.89 3.18
N MET A 774 0.95 24.56 3.32
CA MET A 774 2.03 23.72 2.79
C MET A 774 2.20 23.94 1.28
N LEU A 775 1.09 23.92 0.52
CA LEU A 775 1.13 24.10 -0.93
C LEU A 775 1.61 25.49 -1.36
N GLU A 776 1.14 26.55 -0.72
CA GLU A 776 1.58 27.93 -0.99
C GLU A 776 3.04 28.15 -0.60
N SER A 777 3.53 27.40 0.38
CA SER A 777 4.95 27.38 0.78
C SER A 777 5.82 26.50 -0.12
N GLY A 778 5.29 25.97 -1.22
CA GLY A 778 6.04 25.23 -2.23
C GLY A 778 6.14 23.72 -1.99
N ALA A 779 5.38 23.16 -1.05
CA ALA A 779 5.36 21.72 -0.79
C ALA A 779 4.91 20.94 -2.04
N THR A 780 5.63 19.86 -2.33
CA THR A 780 5.31 18.87 -3.37
C THR A 780 4.98 17.49 -2.79
N THR A 781 5.16 17.35 -1.49
CA THR A 781 4.81 16.22 -0.61
C THR A 781 4.29 16.82 0.71
N LEU A 782 3.54 16.06 1.49
CA LEU A 782 3.13 16.51 2.82
C LEU A 782 4.33 16.51 3.77
N TRP A 783 4.40 17.51 4.64
CA TRP A 783 5.39 17.57 5.69
C TRP A 783 4.94 16.80 6.93
N GLU A 784 5.91 16.43 7.77
CA GLU A 784 5.65 15.82 9.08
C GLU A 784 5.00 16.80 10.05
N THR A 785 5.33 18.08 9.99
CA THR A 785 4.73 19.09 10.89
C THR A 785 3.98 20.14 10.10
N TRP A 786 2.92 20.70 10.69
CA TRP A 786 2.23 21.84 10.07
C TRP A 786 3.17 23.01 9.84
N LYS A 787 4.14 23.20 10.75
CA LYS A 787 5.19 24.21 10.63
C LYS A 787 6.31 23.68 9.75
N TYR A 788 6.80 24.52 8.84
CA TYR A 788 7.99 24.22 8.06
C TYR A 788 9.22 23.95 8.95
N SER A 789 10.08 23.04 8.51
CA SER A 789 11.35 22.70 9.14
C SER A 789 12.45 22.61 8.10
N ASP A 790 13.54 23.34 8.34
CA ASP A 790 14.77 23.27 7.57
C ASP A 790 15.80 22.32 8.19
N ASN A 791 15.48 21.67 9.31
CA ASN A 791 16.45 20.87 10.04
C ASN A 791 15.88 19.54 10.52
N VAL A 792 14.87 19.55 11.40
CA VAL A 792 14.47 18.35 12.15
C VAL A 792 13.46 17.51 11.37
N TYR A 793 12.30 18.08 11.08
CA TYR A 793 11.15 17.34 10.58
C TYR A 793 11.23 17.07 9.08
N SER A 794 10.66 15.94 8.66
CA SER A 794 10.65 15.42 7.29
C SER A 794 9.75 16.28 6.43
N GLN A 795 10.12 16.47 5.17
CA GLN A 795 9.27 17.12 4.18
C GLN A 795 8.46 16.11 3.34
N ASN A 796 8.46 14.83 3.72
CA ASN A 796 7.71 13.77 3.06
C ASN A 796 7.19 12.75 4.09
N HIS A 797 6.02 13.01 4.66
CA HIS A 797 5.39 12.21 5.70
C HIS A 797 3.89 12.00 5.42
N PRO A 798 3.35 10.77 5.41
CA PRO A 798 2.00 10.52 4.94
C PRO A 798 0.91 10.90 5.95
N MET A 799 1.23 11.13 7.21
CA MET A 799 0.27 11.12 8.32
C MET A 799 -0.86 12.15 8.25
N PHE A 800 -0.63 13.31 7.63
CA PHE A 800 -1.69 14.29 7.36
C PHE A 800 -2.45 14.02 6.05
N GLY A 801 -2.27 12.83 5.48
CA GLY A 801 -2.86 12.41 4.22
C GLY A 801 -4.33 12.03 4.30
N SER A 802 -4.90 11.91 5.51
CA SER A 802 -6.31 11.55 5.72
C SER A 802 -7.32 12.45 5.01
N VAL A 803 -6.94 13.67 4.63
CA VAL A 803 -7.79 14.56 3.81
C VAL A 803 -8.18 13.93 2.46
N GLY A 804 -7.40 12.97 1.95
CA GLY A 804 -7.72 12.29 0.71
C GLY A 804 -9.05 11.52 0.78
N GLU A 805 -9.38 10.84 1.89
CA GLU A 805 -10.67 10.14 2.00
C GLU A 805 -11.87 11.08 1.95
N TRP A 806 -11.70 12.33 2.40
CA TRP A 806 -12.73 13.36 2.33
C TRP A 806 -13.07 13.76 0.88
N PHE A 807 -12.11 13.74 -0.04
CA PHE A 807 -12.39 13.96 -1.48
C PHE A 807 -13.38 12.92 -2.03
N TYR A 808 -13.14 11.64 -1.73
CA TYR A 808 -13.98 10.55 -2.22
C TYR A 808 -15.32 10.47 -1.46
N GLN A 809 -15.30 10.60 -0.14
CA GLN A 809 -16.47 10.36 0.70
C GLN A 809 -17.41 11.56 0.83
N SER A 810 -16.88 12.78 0.73
CA SER A 810 -17.66 14.01 0.90
C SER A 810 -17.90 14.72 -0.43
N LEU A 811 -16.83 15.14 -1.12
CA LEU A 811 -16.96 15.90 -2.36
C LEU A 811 -17.59 15.05 -3.48
N ALA A 812 -17.07 13.85 -3.70
CA ALA A 812 -17.69 12.90 -4.62
C ALA A 812 -18.86 12.13 -3.98
N GLY A 813 -18.88 12.03 -2.66
CA GLY A 813 -20.00 11.42 -1.92
C GLY A 813 -20.03 9.89 -1.92
N ILE A 814 -18.97 9.20 -2.32
CA ILE A 814 -18.93 7.73 -2.41
C ILE A 814 -18.62 7.13 -1.03
N ASN A 815 -19.54 6.36 -0.46
CA ASN A 815 -19.41 5.79 0.88
C ASN A 815 -19.81 4.31 0.90
N PRO A 816 -19.01 3.41 1.51
CA PRO A 816 -19.43 2.03 1.71
C PRO A 816 -20.55 1.96 2.77
N MET A 817 -21.65 1.27 2.45
CA MET A 817 -22.70 0.92 3.42
C MET A 817 -22.68 -0.57 3.78
N ALA A 818 -21.94 -1.37 3.02
CA ALA A 818 -21.67 -2.76 3.30
C ALA A 818 -20.28 -3.13 2.77
N PRO A 819 -19.64 -4.16 3.35
CA PRO A 819 -18.32 -4.64 2.94
C PRO A 819 -18.23 -4.90 1.43
N GLY A 820 -17.05 -4.63 0.86
CA GLY A 820 -16.76 -4.81 -0.57
C GLY A 820 -17.60 -3.90 -1.47
N PHE A 821 -18.19 -2.83 -0.94
CA PHE A 821 -19.11 -1.95 -1.65
C PHE A 821 -20.32 -2.69 -2.26
N SER A 822 -20.80 -3.74 -1.60
CA SER A 822 -22.02 -4.45 -1.99
C SER A 822 -23.29 -3.59 -1.80
N LYS A 823 -23.22 -2.62 -0.89
CA LYS A 823 -24.17 -1.50 -0.76
C LYS A 823 -23.39 -0.20 -0.65
N ILE A 824 -23.86 0.83 -1.35
CA ILE A 824 -23.15 2.10 -1.53
C ILE A 824 -24.08 3.24 -1.14
N ARG A 825 -23.54 4.30 -0.55
CA ARG A 825 -24.19 5.61 -0.51
C ARG A 825 -23.45 6.56 -1.43
N ILE A 826 -24.19 7.22 -2.31
CA ILE A 826 -23.71 8.34 -3.14
C ILE A 826 -24.38 9.60 -2.62
N LYS A 827 -23.67 10.40 -1.84
CA LYS A 827 -24.17 11.65 -1.23
C LYS A 827 -23.13 12.77 -1.42
N PRO A 828 -22.99 13.34 -2.62
CA PRO A 828 -22.06 14.44 -2.86
C PRO A 828 -22.46 15.66 -2.04
N GLN A 829 -21.49 16.32 -1.42
CA GLN A 829 -21.70 17.53 -0.61
C GLN A 829 -20.93 18.71 -1.25
N PRO A 830 -21.49 19.41 -2.25
CA PRO A 830 -20.85 20.59 -2.83
C PRO A 830 -20.52 21.63 -1.76
N ALA A 831 -19.32 22.22 -1.82
CA ALA A 831 -18.84 23.19 -0.85
C ALA A 831 -18.01 24.29 -1.53
N GLY A 832 -17.92 25.44 -0.87
CA GLY A 832 -17.20 26.60 -1.37
C GLY A 832 -17.68 27.05 -2.76
N ASP A 833 -16.72 27.30 -3.63
CA ASP A 833 -16.90 27.70 -5.03
C ASP A 833 -16.80 26.51 -6.02
N LEU A 834 -16.83 25.27 -5.52
CA LEU A 834 -16.79 24.10 -6.41
C LEU A 834 -18.00 24.07 -7.34
N THR A 835 -17.71 23.97 -8.64
CA THR A 835 -18.70 23.88 -9.71
C THR A 835 -18.80 22.50 -10.31
N TRP A 836 -17.79 21.64 -10.13
CA TRP A 836 -17.84 20.24 -10.55
C TRP A 836 -16.83 19.38 -9.80
N VAL A 837 -17.12 18.08 -9.73
CA VAL A 837 -16.23 17.00 -9.29
C VAL A 837 -16.40 15.81 -10.22
N ASN A 838 -15.29 15.19 -10.61
CA ASN A 838 -15.25 13.90 -11.28
C ASN A 838 -14.53 12.90 -10.38
N CYS A 839 -15.16 11.76 -10.10
CA CYS A 839 -14.58 10.76 -9.23
C CYS A 839 -14.97 9.35 -9.67
N THR A 840 -13.97 8.46 -9.70
CA THR A 840 -14.16 7.03 -9.92
C THR A 840 -13.39 6.26 -8.85
N TYR A 841 -14.04 5.25 -8.27
CA TYR A 841 -13.38 4.26 -7.42
C TYR A 841 -13.68 2.86 -7.94
N ARG A 842 -12.64 2.05 -8.17
CA ARG A 842 -12.75 0.67 -8.63
C ARG A 842 -12.79 -0.28 -7.44
N SER A 843 -14.01 -0.61 -7.01
CA SER A 843 -14.24 -1.62 -5.97
C SER A 843 -13.98 -3.04 -6.49
N VAL A 844 -14.01 -4.02 -5.58
CA VAL A 844 -13.97 -5.45 -5.94
C VAL A 844 -15.12 -5.90 -6.86
N ASN A 845 -16.22 -5.13 -6.93
CA ASN A 845 -17.35 -5.41 -7.83
C ASN A 845 -17.24 -4.69 -9.19
N GLY A 846 -16.33 -3.73 -9.34
CA GLY A 846 -16.20 -2.89 -10.52
C GLY A 846 -16.22 -1.39 -10.20
N PRO A 847 -16.26 -0.53 -11.23
CA PRO A 847 -16.19 0.91 -11.08
C PRO A 847 -17.46 1.49 -10.43
N ILE A 848 -17.25 2.40 -9.49
CA ILE A 848 -18.26 3.27 -8.89
C ILE A 848 -17.92 4.69 -9.31
N VAL A 849 -18.82 5.35 -10.04
CA VAL A 849 -18.61 6.71 -10.56
C VAL A 849 -19.56 7.67 -9.86
N SER A 850 -19.06 8.85 -9.49
CA SER A 850 -19.85 9.97 -8.98
C SER A 850 -19.28 11.27 -9.55
N ASN A 851 -19.89 11.74 -10.64
CA ASN A 851 -19.49 12.96 -11.32
C ASN A 851 -20.63 13.96 -11.25
N TRP A 852 -20.41 15.11 -10.64
CA TRP A 852 -21.44 16.15 -10.55
C TRP A 852 -20.98 17.48 -11.10
N LYS A 853 -21.96 18.28 -11.53
CA LYS A 853 -21.80 19.64 -12.01
C LYS A 853 -22.91 20.53 -11.47
N LYS A 854 -22.56 21.73 -11.04
CA LYS A 854 -23.47 22.77 -10.56
C LYS A 854 -23.37 24.00 -11.47
N GLU A 855 -24.48 24.37 -12.10
CA GLU A 855 -24.60 25.57 -12.94
C GLU A 855 -25.86 26.34 -12.58
N GLY A 856 -25.70 27.57 -12.05
CA GLY A 856 -26.81 28.34 -11.50
C GLY A 856 -27.57 27.54 -10.43
N ASN A 857 -28.89 27.39 -10.63
CA ASN A 857 -29.77 26.61 -9.75
C ASN A 857 -29.97 25.16 -10.24
N THR A 858 -29.07 24.64 -11.08
CA THR A 858 -29.13 23.26 -11.57
C THR A 858 -27.96 22.45 -11.04
N PHE A 859 -28.27 21.27 -10.49
CA PHE A 859 -27.29 20.27 -10.08
C PHE A 859 -27.49 18.99 -10.90
N GLU A 860 -26.47 18.59 -11.65
CA GLU A 860 -26.45 17.35 -12.41
C GLU A 860 -25.49 16.36 -11.76
N LEU A 861 -25.92 15.10 -11.57
CA LEU A 861 -25.11 14.01 -11.04
C LEU A 861 -25.19 12.80 -11.98
N ARG A 862 -24.03 12.33 -12.44
CA ARG A 862 -23.85 11.09 -13.21
C ARG A 862 -23.26 10.02 -12.31
N VAL A 863 -23.92 8.87 -12.24
CA VAL A 863 -23.55 7.78 -11.34
C VAL A 863 -23.45 6.47 -12.11
N THR A 864 -22.41 5.69 -11.84
CA THR A 864 -22.29 4.29 -12.26
C THR A 864 -22.22 3.42 -11.01
N ILE A 865 -23.12 2.45 -10.92
CA ILE A 865 -23.13 1.44 -9.85
C ILE A 865 -22.78 0.08 -10.45
N PRO A 866 -21.75 -0.63 -9.94
CA PRO A 866 -21.31 -1.90 -10.54
C PRO A 866 -22.37 -2.99 -10.38
N VAL A 867 -22.37 -3.96 -11.30
CA VAL A 867 -23.25 -5.14 -11.21
C VAL A 867 -23.04 -5.84 -9.87
N ASN A 868 -24.11 -6.40 -9.33
CA ASN A 868 -24.13 -7.08 -8.02
C ASN A 868 -24.05 -6.14 -6.80
N ALA A 869 -24.05 -4.82 -7.01
CA ALA A 869 -24.20 -3.82 -5.95
C ALA A 869 -25.54 -3.07 -6.03
N THR A 870 -25.88 -2.37 -4.96
CA THR A 870 -27.03 -1.43 -4.88
C THR A 870 -26.58 -0.12 -4.25
N ALA A 871 -27.29 0.97 -4.54
CA ALA A 871 -26.94 2.28 -4.00
C ALA A 871 -28.14 3.09 -3.48
N SER A 872 -27.88 3.83 -2.39
CA SER A 872 -28.70 4.93 -1.91
C SER A 872 -28.08 6.24 -2.41
N ILE A 873 -28.75 6.91 -3.35
CA ILE A 873 -28.29 8.14 -3.98
C ILE A 873 -29.03 9.32 -3.35
N CYS A 874 -28.32 10.25 -2.73
CA CYS A 874 -28.86 11.42 -2.07
C CYS A 874 -28.42 12.69 -2.80
N LEU A 875 -29.39 13.38 -3.39
CA LEU A 875 -29.21 14.55 -4.23
C LEU A 875 -29.40 15.82 -3.40
N PRO A 876 -28.44 16.77 -3.40
CA PRO A 876 -28.67 18.10 -2.84
C PRO A 876 -29.92 18.73 -3.44
N SER A 877 -30.89 19.14 -2.62
CA SER A 877 -32.16 19.68 -3.08
C SER A 877 -32.86 20.54 -2.02
N SER A 878 -33.87 21.29 -2.43
CA SER A 878 -34.78 22.02 -1.55
C SER A 878 -36.19 21.41 -1.58
N THR A 879 -37.05 21.79 -0.64
CA THR A 879 -38.45 21.36 -0.64
C THR A 879 -39.16 21.95 -1.86
N GLY A 880 -39.52 21.08 -2.81
CA GLY A 880 -40.18 21.48 -4.07
C GLY A 880 -39.28 21.52 -5.29
N SER A 881 -37.98 21.20 -5.17
CA SER A 881 -37.09 21.04 -6.32
C SER A 881 -37.64 20.01 -7.31
N GLU A 882 -37.53 20.32 -8.60
CA GLU A 882 -37.84 19.35 -9.66
C GLU A 882 -36.66 18.41 -9.86
N ILE A 883 -36.90 17.10 -9.73
CA ILE A 883 -35.87 16.07 -9.91
C ILE A 883 -36.23 15.15 -11.05
N THR A 884 -35.28 14.96 -11.97
CA THR A 884 -35.41 14.03 -13.10
C THR A 884 -34.30 13.01 -13.13
N GLU A 885 -34.59 11.80 -13.63
CA GLU A 885 -33.63 10.76 -13.97
C GLU A 885 -33.66 10.55 -15.49
N SER A 886 -32.51 10.71 -16.16
CA SER A 886 -32.38 10.64 -17.61
C SER A 886 -33.45 11.47 -18.35
N GLY A 887 -33.75 12.67 -17.81
CA GLY A 887 -34.73 13.61 -18.36
C GLY A 887 -36.20 13.31 -18.05
N ARG A 888 -36.51 12.27 -17.26
CA ARG A 888 -37.88 11.91 -16.87
C ARG A 888 -38.14 12.20 -15.38
N PRO A 889 -39.34 12.66 -14.99
CA PRO A 889 -39.69 12.85 -13.58
C PRO A 889 -39.53 11.55 -12.78
N LEU A 890 -39.02 11.63 -11.54
CA LEU A 890 -38.68 10.45 -10.73
C LEU A 890 -39.83 9.47 -10.53
N ASP A 891 -41.06 9.96 -10.35
CA ASP A 891 -42.27 9.15 -10.16
C ASP A 891 -42.66 8.31 -11.39
N THR A 892 -42.08 8.62 -12.56
CA THR A 892 -42.28 7.86 -13.81
C THR A 892 -41.23 6.78 -14.06
N VAL A 893 -40.16 6.73 -13.25
CA VAL A 893 -39.01 5.83 -13.44
C VAL A 893 -39.12 4.63 -12.50
N GLN A 894 -39.58 3.47 -13.02
CA GLN A 894 -39.91 2.29 -12.22
C GLN A 894 -38.72 1.65 -11.48
N ASP A 895 -37.52 1.80 -12.02
CA ASP A 895 -36.28 1.24 -11.48
C ASP A 895 -35.61 2.10 -10.40
N VAL A 896 -36.19 3.26 -10.08
CA VAL A 896 -35.73 4.18 -9.04
C VAL A 896 -36.78 4.28 -7.95
N LYS A 897 -36.43 3.98 -6.70
CA LYS A 897 -37.37 4.01 -5.58
C LYS A 897 -37.12 5.23 -4.72
N ALA A 898 -38.12 6.08 -4.55
CA ALA A 898 -38.03 7.24 -3.65
C ALA A 898 -37.84 6.78 -2.18
N ALA A 899 -36.86 7.37 -1.50
CA ALA A 899 -36.62 7.17 -0.06
C ALA A 899 -37.04 8.39 0.78
N GLY A 900 -37.15 9.58 0.17
CA GLY A 900 -37.70 10.79 0.79
C GLY A 900 -36.69 11.93 0.90
N PHE A 901 -37.14 13.06 1.45
CA PHE A 901 -36.34 14.26 1.71
C PHE A 901 -35.94 14.37 3.17
N ALA A 902 -34.65 14.55 3.45
CA ALA A 902 -34.12 14.81 4.78
C ALA A 902 -32.82 15.62 4.70
N ASP A 903 -32.61 16.56 5.63
CA ASP A 903 -31.37 17.31 5.81
C ASP A 903 -30.84 18.02 4.55
N GLY A 904 -31.72 18.51 3.68
CA GLY A 904 -31.31 19.18 2.43
C GLY A 904 -31.00 18.24 1.27
N PHE A 905 -31.37 16.96 1.39
CA PHE A 905 -31.17 15.95 0.35
C PHE A 905 -32.45 15.19 0.05
N TYR A 906 -32.70 14.92 -1.23
CA TYR A 906 -33.69 13.93 -1.67
C TYR A 906 -32.98 12.63 -2.01
N CYS A 907 -33.32 11.55 -1.32
CA CYS A 907 -32.68 10.25 -1.51
C CYS A 907 -33.55 9.27 -2.31
N VAL A 908 -32.89 8.44 -3.13
CA VAL A 908 -33.48 7.36 -3.91
C VAL A 908 -32.65 6.08 -3.79
N GLU A 909 -33.29 4.92 -3.92
CA GLU A 909 -32.64 3.62 -3.96
C GLU A 909 -32.62 3.07 -5.38
N VAL A 910 -31.46 2.59 -5.82
CA VAL A 910 -31.21 2.02 -7.15
C VAL A 910 -30.37 0.75 -7.08
N GLY A 911 -30.44 -0.08 -8.11
CA GLY A 911 -29.49 -1.18 -8.32
C GLY A 911 -28.29 -0.76 -9.17
N SER A 912 -27.67 -1.74 -9.82
CA SER A 912 -26.55 -1.51 -10.74
C SER A 912 -26.95 -0.80 -12.03
N GLY A 913 -25.99 -0.16 -12.67
CA GLY A 913 -26.13 0.52 -13.96
C GLY A 913 -25.77 2.00 -13.90
N ASP A 914 -26.01 2.68 -15.02
CA ASP A 914 -25.71 4.10 -15.20
C ASP A 914 -26.96 4.95 -15.03
N TYR A 915 -26.84 6.04 -14.28
CA TYR A 915 -27.93 6.96 -13.94
C TYR A 915 -27.48 8.42 -14.14
N VAL A 916 -28.41 9.29 -14.55
CA VAL A 916 -28.18 10.73 -14.64
C VAL A 916 -29.32 11.45 -13.93
N PHE A 917 -29.01 12.09 -12.81
CA PHE A 917 -29.97 12.88 -12.05
C PHE A 917 -29.77 14.36 -12.31
N VAL A 918 -30.87 15.09 -12.48
CA VAL A 918 -30.86 16.55 -12.57
C VAL A 918 -31.84 17.12 -11.57
N VAL A 919 -31.36 17.96 -10.67
CA VAL A 919 -32.14 18.76 -9.72
C VAL A 919 -32.17 20.20 -10.23
N ARG A 920 -33.37 20.76 -10.38
CA ARG A 920 -33.57 22.20 -10.65
C ARG A 920 -34.12 22.88 -9.42
N ASP A 921 -33.81 24.16 -9.29
CA ASP A 921 -34.23 25.02 -8.18
C ASP A 921 -33.67 24.51 -6.84
N ILE A 922 -32.35 24.27 -6.82
CA ILE A 922 -31.56 23.96 -5.61
C ILE A 922 -31.41 25.16 -4.67
#